data_AF-A0A1V6D0Z0-F1
#
_entry.id   AF-A0A1V6D0Z0-F1
#
_cell.length_a   1.000
_cell.length_b   1.000
_cell.length_c   1.000
_cell.angle_alpha   90.00
_cell.angle_beta   90.00
_cell.angle_gamma   90.00
#
_symmetry.space_group_name_H-M   'P 1'
#
loop_
_entity.id
_entity.type
_entity.pdbx_description
1 polymer ?
#
loop_
_entity_poly.entity_id
_entity_poly.type
_entity_poly.pdbx_seq_one_letter_code
_entity_poly.pdbx_strand_id
1 'polypeptide(L)'
;MWRNRRHLVAAWTVLFLLLAGGCSQPASVSTTQPAVKSADAQSTSRPATAPALPERATLSLQAIAPKITRPTTRPADEKLSERVEPLVQEAQKRISAGDFVGAVDRLERAVGFEPSSPTVRRLLGVSYLGMSNFGKAAEHLRQAAQQAGDSVEVHLLLGKIALSQHQNAPALEALRTAVACSDAAASSPQAAEAYLLLGRLLAQEGYWQAALECFSRLYDWIEPNARAYAERPALRPVVLRPDQLLVQRGDMLVRLRRYDEALTVLDWAYRRDKSNPTTTRLLMQAMVESGRFEQAHKLLLQLAGEPSQKAQLARMTLLVFKGWQDRGMDPVVGLDLLGRALEADDSDLPSVRQAIGRLAELVPADFERTFAQQARQRRESGLLYVSGELARARGKDLLALEQFSQALEVRKDFLPAAEAMIDIYLSQKRFEQVDQLLVRLGKSLGESHAYFYLKGKVRMARGDAAGGAIALQQAYAANKEHVATLLLLADAYQMTGKPRDAEGVLLKAMNLPGDNVQVYRKLFAQYLARQEHTSASNVIEKVRQMSDDPLLARQMQAELYLARGELDKARAIIEPLQAQFPQNNEVRLLALRLLIGPPGSQPPPKDFERALQLLGEIIRQEPSNLDAKLQLAQLLERGGRTEEAIGTWGRLYEQNGQDVEIAARYVAALARAKKFEQVLVVTRSMLQQDPKNAFARRTILIALEELQQYDEGLGLVRQWLKEEGLTPPDRVLYRMVLVKLCEKARQFDLGHKELDQWIAEASIDEDRNNWRMLKLNLYVVADQADRAEAMARDWDKREGQDEGKQTLIASLLTHKKYEPAERVCRQWLREKPDSFEAQASLVDTLVQAKRYEPAIQTLESVLGRGAATRPVAGLDRQELARIRVLRHMLLRLMIRVGKHAQVLQYVRNYLVLDGDDAELYNLQSSSYQELGQNDRALEALEKGYRMAPDSTSFNNNLGYLLADRGQDLDRAERMIRRALADEPSQLAYRDSLGWLFYKKGRLAEAVRVFEDVIRESKEQDEEHAVMYDHAGDACWRLAGEEKERSAELRKRAVEYWLRSVELAQKEDVVLAEIRQVKKDTPGKVEAAKAGRQPAVAPLGRDAKSPTTQPKK
;
A
#
# COMPACT_ATOMS: atom_id res chain seq x y z
N MET A 1 0.44 -16.57 42.90
CA MET A 1 0.09 -15.14 43.07
C MET A 1 1.03 -14.17 42.32
N TRP A 2 2.12 -14.62 41.71
CA TRP A 2 3.02 -13.81 40.86
C TRP A 2 2.50 -13.44 39.44
N ARG A 3 1.27 -13.82 39.09
CA ARG A 3 0.74 -13.72 37.72
C ARG A 3 -0.06 -12.43 37.45
N ASN A 4 -0.55 -11.74 38.50
CA ASN A 4 -1.40 -10.55 38.36
C ASN A 4 -0.67 -9.20 38.44
N ARG A 5 0.65 -9.16 38.72
CA ARG A 5 1.43 -7.89 38.71
C ARG A 5 1.96 -7.48 37.33
N ARG A 6 1.77 -8.32 36.29
CA ARG A 6 2.18 -8.00 34.91
C ARG A 6 1.42 -6.81 34.30
N HIS A 7 0.22 -6.48 34.79
CA HIS A 7 -0.58 -5.38 34.24
C HIS A 7 -0.16 -3.98 34.76
N LEU A 8 0.45 -3.89 35.95
CA LEU A 8 0.89 -2.62 36.54
C LEU A 8 2.34 -2.27 36.21
N VAL A 9 3.22 -3.26 36.06
CA VAL A 9 4.58 -3.04 35.51
C VAL A 9 4.48 -2.69 34.01
N ALA A 10 3.54 -3.30 33.27
CA ALA A 10 3.24 -2.92 31.89
C ALA A 10 2.84 -1.44 31.75
N ALA A 11 2.08 -0.89 32.70
CA ALA A 11 1.68 0.52 32.71
C ALA A 11 2.86 1.49 32.94
N TRP A 12 3.90 1.06 33.68
CA TRP A 12 5.13 1.83 33.87
C TRP A 12 6.11 1.71 32.69
N THR A 13 6.23 0.52 32.07
CA THR A 13 7.06 0.33 30.85
C THR A 13 6.49 0.99 29.61
N VAL A 14 5.15 1.08 29.47
CA VAL A 14 4.51 1.80 28.35
C VAL A 14 4.73 3.32 28.45
N LEU A 15 4.92 3.86 29.66
CA LEU A 15 5.24 5.28 29.86
C LEU A 15 6.73 5.60 29.63
N PHE A 16 7.64 4.65 29.89
CA PHE A 16 9.08 4.81 29.66
C PHE A 16 9.47 4.68 28.19
N LEU A 17 8.80 3.78 27.44
CA LEU A 17 8.99 3.60 25.99
C LEU A 17 8.41 4.74 25.12
N LEU A 18 7.69 5.69 25.71
CA LEU A 18 7.21 6.89 25.02
C LEU A 18 8.11 8.12 25.21
N LEU A 19 9.18 8.05 26.03
CA LEU A 19 9.94 9.24 26.45
C LEU A 19 11.47 9.18 26.27
N ALA A 20 12.07 8.05 25.87
CA ALA A 20 13.53 7.96 25.69
C ALA A 20 13.93 7.96 24.20
N GLY A 21 13.97 9.16 23.59
CA GLY A 21 14.36 9.35 22.20
C GLY A 21 15.21 10.61 22.00
N GLY A 22 16.46 10.58 22.45
CA GLY A 22 17.53 11.32 21.79
C GLY A 22 18.53 12.04 22.68
N CYS A 23 19.79 12.05 22.22
CA CYS A 23 20.74 13.18 22.15
C CYS A 23 22.11 12.59 21.76
N SER A 24 22.77 13.07 20.69
CA SER A 24 23.85 14.06 20.77
C SER A 24 24.25 14.43 19.33
N GLN A 25 24.11 15.68 18.90
CA GLN A 25 25.01 16.85 18.98
C GLN A 25 25.99 17.00 17.79
N PRO A 26 26.31 18.26 17.41
CA PRO A 26 26.64 18.65 16.04
C PRO A 26 28.15 18.93 15.84
N ALA A 27 28.60 18.82 14.59
CA ALA A 27 29.91 19.35 14.19
C ALA A 27 29.75 20.32 12.99
N SER A 28 30.52 21.39 13.10
CA SER A 28 30.47 22.69 12.45
C SER A 28 31.20 22.80 11.11
N VAL A 29 30.69 23.69 10.24
CA VAL A 29 31.38 24.58 9.28
C VAL A 29 32.03 23.92 8.04
N SER A 30 31.53 24.24 6.84
CA SER A 30 32.13 25.30 6.01
C SER A 30 31.29 25.61 4.77
N THR A 31 31.04 26.91 4.61
CA THR A 31 30.45 27.59 3.47
C THR A 31 31.39 27.56 2.27
N THR A 32 30.92 27.13 1.10
CA THR A 32 31.35 27.72 -0.19
C THR A 32 30.19 27.67 -1.20
N GLN A 33 29.63 28.85 -1.49
CA GLN A 33 28.94 29.08 -2.77
C GLN A 33 29.97 29.00 -3.91
N PRO A 34 29.52 28.71 -5.13
CA PRO A 34 29.69 29.77 -6.12
C PRO A 34 28.47 30.00 -7.01
N ALA A 35 28.16 31.29 -7.13
CA ALA A 35 27.90 32.02 -8.37
C ALA A 35 26.94 31.41 -9.42
N VAL A 36 25.77 32.04 -9.45
CA VAL A 36 24.94 32.32 -10.62
C VAL A 36 25.77 32.58 -11.88
N LYS A 37 25.43 31.88 -12.97
CA LYS A 37 25.50 32.44 -14.33
C LYS A 37 24.17 32.26 -15.02
N SER A 38 23.52 33.40 -15.22
CA SER A 38 22.41 33.60 -16.14
C SER A 38 22.85 33.30 -17.57
N ALA A 39 21.99 32.62 -18.32
CA ALA A 39 22.01 32.65 -19.78
C ALA A 39 20.57 32.75 -20.25
N ASP A 40 20.19 33.96 -20.65
CA ASP A 40 19.09 34.20 -21.55
C ASP A 40 19.34 33.44 -22.86
N ALA A 41 18.36 32.66 -23.28
CA ALA A 41 18.19 32.30 -24.69
C ALA A 41 16.71 32.03 -24.95
N GLN A 42 16.06 33.06 -25.50
CA GLN A 42 14.84 32.91 -26.28
C GLN A 42 15.06 31.86 -27.37
N SER A 43 14.23 30.82 -27.43
CA SER A 43 13.93 30.15 -28.70
C SER A 43 12.56 29.49 -28.65
N THR A 44 11.58 30.20 -29.20
CA THR A 44 10.47 29.71 -30.04
C THR A 44 10.16 28.21 -29.94
N SER A 45 9.10 27.87 -29.20
CA SER A 45 8.43 26.58 -29.31
C SER A 45 7.87 26.38 -30.71
N ARG A 46 8.53 25.54 -31.53
CA ARG A 46 7.88 24.90 -32.67
C ARG A 46 6.77 23.97 -32.14
N PRO A 47 5.58 23.92 -32.77
CA PRO A 47 4.54 22.99 -32.38
C PRO A 47 5.02 21.55 -32.55
N ALA A 48 4.66 20.70 -31.59
CA ALA A 48 4.99 19.28 -31.57
C ALA A 48 4.48 18.59 -32.84
N THR A 49 5.39 18.06 -33.67
CA THR A 49 5.05 17.20 -34.80
C THR A 49 4.41 15.92 -34.28
N ALA A 50 3.19 15.61 -34.74
CA ALA A 50 2.44 14.43 -34.31
C ALA A 50 3.27 13.14 -34.48
N PRO A 51 3.16 12.16 -33.55
CA PRO A 51 3.98 10.95 -33.55
C PRO A 51 3.79 10.14 -34.84
N ALA A 52 4.86 9.51 -35.34
CA ALA A 52 4.80 8.68 -36.54
C ALA A 52 3.83 7.50 -36.38
N LEU A 53 3.17 7.10 -37.48
CA LEU A 53 2.28 5.93 -37.49
C LEU A 53 3.10 4.64 -37.25
N PRO A 54 2.53 3.62 -36.57
CA PRO A 54 3.18 2.32 -36.45
C PRO A 54 3.47 1.75 -37.84
N GLU A 55 4.65 1.15 -38.04
CA GLU A 55 5.07 0.59 -39.33
C GLU A 55 4.05 -0.40 -39.91
N ARG A 56 3.47 -1.27 -39.05
CA ARG A 56 2.43 -2.21 -39.45
C ARG A 56 1.15 -1.56 -39.99
N ALA A 57 0.83 -0.34 -39.55
CA ALA A 57 -0.41 0.35 -39.90
C ALA A 57 -0.43 0.77 -41.37
N THR A 58 0.75 1.05 -41.95
CA THR A 58 0.90 1.53 -43.32
C THR A 58 1.19 0.41 -44.34
N LEU A 59 1.33 -0.84 -43.88
CA LEU A 59 1.57 -1.98 -44.77
C LEU A 59 0.33 -2.27 -45.62
N SER A 60 0.55 -2.41 -46.93
CA SER A 60 -0.44 -2.94 -47.86
C SER A 60 -0.65 -4.44 -47.66
N LEU A 61 -1.74 -4.98 -48.19
CA LEU A 61 -2.11 -6.39 -48.02
C LEU A 61 -1.02 -7.37 -48.49
N GLN A 62 -0.27 -6.99 -49.52
CA GLN A 62 0.83 -7.78 -50.11
C GLN A 62 2.14 -7.66 -49.32
N ALA A 63 2.32 -6.58 -48.56
CA ALA A 63 3.53 -6.33 -47.78
C ALA A 63 3.56 -7.09 -46.44
N ILE A 64 2.41 -7.60 -45.96
CA ILE A 64 2.32 -8.35 -44.70
C ILE A 64 3.04 -9.70 -44.83
N ALA A 65 3.88 -10.04 -43.84
CA ALA A 65 4.55 -11.33 -43.75
C ALA A 65 3.66 -12.41 -43.09
N PRO A 66 3.72 -13.69 -43.51
CA PRO A 66 4.43 -14.18 -44.69
C PRO A 66 3.77 -13.68 -45.99
N LYS A 67 4.57 -13.54 -47.06
CA LYS A 67 4.04 -13.18 -48.37
C LYS A 67 3.25 -14.34 -48.93
N ILE A 68 1.98 -14.11 -49.23
CA ILE A 68 1.11 -15.11 -49.85
C ILE A 68 1.29 -15.05 -51.35
N THR A 69 1.81 -16.13 -51.93
CA THR A 69 1.81 -16.33 -53.39
C THR A 69 0.51 -16.97 -53.82
N ARG A 70 -0.02 -16.57 -54.98
CA ARG A 70 -1.20 -17.20 -55.56
C ARG A 70 -0.98 -18.72 -55.70
N PRO A 71 -1.91 -19.55 -55.19
CA PRO A 71 -1.84 -20.99 -55.40
C PRO A 71 -1.85 -21.35 -56.89
N THR A 72 -1.00 -22.30 -57.30
CA THR A 72 -0.80 -22.66 -58.72
C THR A 72 -1.64 -23.84 -59.18
N THR A 73 -2.14 -24.64 -58.23
CA THR A 73 -2.98 -25.81 -58.47
C THR A 73 -4.43 -25.38 -58.68
N ARG A 74 -4.81 -25.15 -59.94
CA ARG A 74 -6.19 -24.83 -60.32
C ARG A 74 -7.16 -25.92 -59.88
N PRO A 75 -8.42 -25.59 -59.53
CA PRO A 75 -9.46 -26.60 -59.44
C PRO A 75 -9.56 -27.22 -60.83
N ALA A 76 -9.19 -28.50 -60.96
CA ALA A 76 -9.46 -29.21 -62.20
C ALA A 76 -10.99 -29.34 -62.35
N ASP A 77 -11.50 -29.33 -63.57
CA ASP A 77 -12.83 -29.89 -63.88
C ASP A 77 -12.77 -31.40 -63.59
N GLU A 78 -12.79 -31.72 -62.30
CA GLU A 78 -12.64 -33.06 -61.77
C GLU A 78 -13.84 -33.87 -62.23
N LYS A 79 -13.62 -34.77 -63.19
CA LYS A 79 -14.61 -35.78 -63.55
C LYS A 79 -14.56 -36.90 -62.52
N LEU A 80 -15.54 -36.93 -61.63
CA LEU A 80 -15.71 -38.03 -60.68
C LEU A 80 -16.03 -39.31 -61.44
N SER A 81 -15.54 -40.45 -60.95
CA SER A 81 -15.90 -41.74 -61.57
C SER A 81 -17.40 -42.01 -61.47
N GLU A 82 -17.92 -42.86 -62.37
CA GLU A 82 -19.32 -43.32 -62.37
C GLU A 82 -19.76 -43.93 -61.03
N ARG A 83 -18.81 -44.39 -60.18
CA ARG A 83 -19.08 -44.93 -58.85
C ARG A 83 -19.19 -43.87 -57.75
N VAL A 84 -18.47 -42.76 -57.90
CA VAL A 84 -18.39 -41.68 -56.90
C VAL A 84 -19.43 -40.60 -57.15
N GLU A 85 -19.70 -40.28 -58.42
CA GLU A 85 -20.69 -39.26 -58.84
C GLU A 85 -22.06 -39.40 -58.14
N PRO A 86 -22.73 -40.58 -58.10
CA PRO A 86 -24.04 -40.69 -57.43
C PRO A 86 -23.96 -40.52 -55.91
N LEU A 87 -22.84 -40.87 -55.28
CA LEU A 87 -22.63 -40.67 -53.84
C LEU A 87 -22.46 -39.20 -53.51
N VAL A 88 -21.73 -38.46 -54.35
CA VAL A 88 -21.53 -37.01 -54.21
C VAL A 88 -22.83 -36.25 -54.44
N GLN A 89 -23.63 -36.62 -55.44
CA GLN A 89 -24.94 -36.00 -55.71
C GLN A 89 -25.92 -36.18 -54.54
N GLU A 90 -26.00 -37.39 -53.99
CA GLU A 90 -26.83 -37.67 -52.81
C GLU A 90 -26.33 -36.92 -51.56
N ALA A 91 -25.00 -36.86 -51.36
CA ALA A 91 -24.42 -36.09 -50.26
C ALA A 91 -24.73 -34.60 -50.37
N GLN A 92 -24.63 -34.01 -51.57
CA GLN A 92 -24.95 -32.60 -51.82
C GLN A 92 -26.42 -32.30 -51.53
N LYS A 93 -27.34 -33.20 -51.91
CA LYS A 93 -28.76 -33.11 -51.58
C LYS A 93 -28.98 -33.13 -50.07
N ARG A 94 -28.30 -34.02 -49.34
CA ARG A 94 -28.37 -34.09 -47.87
C ARG A 94 -27.80 -32.87 -47.17
N ILE A 95 -26.68 -32.33 -47.64
CA ILE A 95 -26.09 -31.07 -47.16
C ILE A 95 -27.12 -29.94 -47.30
N SER A 96 -27.79 -29.84 -48.45
CA SER A 96 -28.83 -28.81 -48.67
C SER A 96 -30.05 -28.97 -47.77
N ALA A 97 -30.34 -30.20 -47.31
CA ALA A 97 -31.41 -30.51 -46.37
C ALA A 97 -30.97 -30.38 -44.89
N GLY A 98 -29.70 -30.06 -44.60
CA GLY A 98 -29.15 -30.01 -43.25
C GLY A 98 -28.81 -31.37 -42.62
N ASP A 99 -28.93 -32.48 -43.37
CA ASP A 99 -28.52 -33.81 -42.92
C ASP A 99 -27.01 -34.02 -43.13
N PHE A 100 -26.22 -33.41 -42.26
CA PHE A 100 -24.76 -33.48 -42.36
C PHE A 100 -24.20 -34.86 -42.02
N VAL A 101 -24.86 -35.61 -41.13
CA VAL A 101 -24.43 -36.97 -40.73
C VAL A 101 -24.59 -37.94 -41.90
N GLY A 102 -25.76 -37.93 -42.55
CA GLY A 102 -26.00 -38.75 -43.74
C GLY A 102 -25.14 -38.34 -44.93
N ALA A 103 -24.79 -37.05 -45.05
CA ALA A 103 -23.83 -36.60 -46.05
C ALA A 103 -22.41 -37.14 -45.79
N VAL A 104 -21.93 -37.13 -44.54
CA VAL A 104 -20.62 -37.71 -44.17
C VAL A 104 -20.55 -39.19 -44.52
N ASP A 105 -21.58 -39.98 -44.20
CA ASP A 105 -21.63 -41.43 -44.52
C ASP A 105 -21.41 -41.69 -46.03
N ARG A 106 -22.09 -40.93 -46.89
CA ARG A 106 -21.95 -41.06 -48.35
C ARG A 106 -20.58 -40.59 -48.86
N LEU A 107 -20.06 -39.51 -48.28
CA LEU A 107 -18.78 -38.93 -48.68
C LEU A 107 -17.58 -39.73 -48.17
N GLU A 108 -17.63 -40.36 -46.99
CA GLU A 108 -16.57 -41.25 -46.50
C GLU A 108 -16.46 -42.51 -47.38
N ARG A 109 -17.61 -43.04 -47.84
CA ARG A 109 -17.63 -44.09 -48.85
C ARG A 109 -17.03 -43.63 -50.17
N ALA A 110 -17.31 -42.39 -50.61
CA ALA A 110 -16.70 -41.80 -51.80
C ALA A 110 -15.18 -41.63 -51.67
N VAL A 111 -14.68 -41.20 -50.50
CA VAL A 111 -13.23 -41.13 -50.21
C VAL A 111 -12.56 -42.50 -50.29
N GLY A 112 -13.25 -43.59 -49.94
CA GLY A 112 -12.73 -44.94 -50.07
C GLY A 112 -12.43 -45.36 -51.52
N PHE A 113 -13.15 -44.78 -52.50
CA PHE A 113 -12.91 -45.03 -53.92
C PHE A 113 -11.93 -44.02 -54.54
N GLU A 114 -12.02 -42.75 -54.16
CA GLU A 114 -11.17 -41.65 -54.68
C GLU A 114 -10.59 -40.81 -53.52
N PRO A 115 -9.52 -41.28 -52.85
CA PRO A 115 -9.01 -40.62 -51.64
C PRO A 115 -8.41 -39.22 -51.85
N SER A 116 -7.95 -38.94 -53.07
CA SER A 116 -7.32 -37.69 -53.49
C SER A 116 -8.29 -36.68 -54.11
N SER A 117 -9.60 -36.98 -54.15
CA SER A 117 -10.58 -36.08 -54.75
C SER A 117 -10.73 -34.77 -53.95
N PRO A 118 -10.35 -33.60 -54.51
CA PRO A 118 -10.57 -32.32 -53.84
C PRO A 118 -12.06 -32.03 -53.64
N THR A 119 -12.93 -32.44 -54.57
CA THR A 119 -14.38 -32.22 -54.47
C THR A 119 -14.97 -32.98 -53.28
N VAL A 120 -14.66 -34.26 -53.13
CA VAL A 120 -15.15 -35.08 -52.02
C VAL A 120 -14.60 -34.58 -50.68
N ARG A 121 -13.30 -34.25 -50.61
CA ARG A 121 -12.66 -33.73 -49.39
C ARG A 121 -13.25 -32.37 -48.96
N ARG A 122 -13.55 -31.49 -49.91
CA ARG A 122 -14.22 -30.20 -49.63
C ARG A 122 -15.61 -30.43 -49.04
N LEU A 123 -16.41 -31.32 -49.62
CA LEU A 123 -17.76 -31.61 -49.13
C LEU A 123 -17.74 -32.26 -47.74
N LEU A 124 -16.78 -33.15 -47.45
CA LEU A 124 -16.57 -33.66 -46.09
C LEU A 124 -16.25 -32.54 -45.10
N GLY A 125 -15.39 -31.61 -45.51
CA GLY A 125 -15.07 -30.42 -44.73
C GLY A 125 -16.31 -29.60 -44.38
N VAL A 126 -17.19 -29.35 -45.35
CA VAL A 126 -18.47 -28.63 -45.17
C VAL A 126 -19.41 -29.42 -44.24
N SER A 127 -19.56 -30.72 -44.43
CA SER A 127 -20.44 -31.55 -43.60
C SER A 127 -19.96 -31.61 -42.14
N TYR A 128 -18.67 -31.80 -41.90
CA TYR A 128 -18.11 -31.78 -40.55
C TYR A 128 -18.20 -30.39 -39.91
N LEU A 129 -18.10 -29.31 -40.69
CA LEU A 129 -18.33 -27.96 -40.20
C LEU A 129 -19.80 -27.75 -39.77
N GLY A 130 -20.76 -28.27 -40.54
CA GLY A 130 -22.18 -28.28 -40.17
C GLY A 130 -22.47 -29.05 -38.88
N MET A 131 -21.65 -30.04 -38.55
CA MET A 131 -21.68 -30.79 -37.28
C MET A 131 -20.88 -30.13 -36.15
N SER A 132 -20.32 -28.93 -36.37
CA SER A 132 -19.43 -28.23 -35.42
C SER A 132 -18.16 -29.01 -35.05
N ASN A 133 -17.74 -29.98 -35.88
CA ASN A 133 -16.49 -30.72 -35.70
C ASN A 133 -15.34 -30.03 -36.43
N PHE A 134 -14.85 -28.94 -35.83
CA PHE A 134 -13.86 -28.06 -36.46
C PHE A 134 -12.52 -28.74 -36.76
N GLY A 135 -12.12 -29.74 -35.99
CA GLY A 135 -10.86 -30.48 -36.18
C GLY A 135 -10.87 -31.28 -37.48
N LYS A 136 -11.86 -32.18 -37.62
CA LYS A 136 -12.03 -32.97 -38.85
C LYS A 136 -12.35 -32.10 -40.06
N ALA A 137 -13.15 -31.05 -39.88
CA ALA A 137 -13.46 -30.10 -40.95
C ALA A 137 -12.18 -29.44 -41.50
N ALA A 138 -11.31 -28.92 -40.63
CA ALA A 138 -10.06 -28.29 -41.03
C ALA A 138 -9.10 -29.29 -41.68
N GLU A 139 -9.04 -30.54 -41.21
CA GLU A 139 -8.21 -31.59 -41.80
C GLU A 139 -8.60 -31.88 -43.25
N HIS A 140 -9.89 -32.15 -43.50
CA HIS A 140 -10.38 -32.44 -44.84
C HIS A 140 -10.27 -31.24 -45.79
N LEU A 141 -10.47 -30.01 -45.29
CA LEU A 141 -10.28 -28.79 -46.08
C LEU A 141 -8.81 -28.53 -46.42
N ARG A 142 -7.87 -28.82 -45.52
CA ARG A 142 -6.42 -28.74 -45.84
C ARG A 142 -6.03 -29.79 -46.88
N GLN A 143 -6.56 -31.00 -46.79
CA GLN A 143 -6.35 -32.04 -47.82
C GLN A 143 -6.94 -31.61 -49.17
N ALA A 144 -8.12 -30.98 -49.18
CA ALA A 144 -8.69 -30.40 -50.40
C ALA A 144 -7.79 -29.28 -50.97
N ALA A 145 -7.27 -28.39 -50.11
CA ALA A 145 -6.36 -27.32 -50.51
C ALA A 145 -4.99 -27.81 -51.02
N GLN A 146 -4.53 -29.01 -50.60
CA GLN A 146 -3.30 -29.60 -51.14
C GLN A 146 -3.46 -30.07 -52.59
N GLN A 147 -4.66 -30.53 -52.95
CA GLN A 147 -4.95 -31.08 -54.29
C GLN A 147 -5.49 -30.00 -55.25
N ALA A 148 -6.30 -29.07 -54.73
CA ALA A 148 -6.88 -27.95 -55.46
C ALA A 148 -6.75 -26.66 -54.62
N GLY A 149 -5.51 -26.18 -54.49
CA GLY A 149 -5.18 -25.02 -53.66
C GLY A 149 -5.68 -23.67 -54.16
N ASP A 150 -6.02 -23.53 -55.45
CA ASP A 150 -6.51 -22.28 -56.04
C ASP A 150 -8.04 -22.19 -55.99
N SER A 151 -8.61 -22.21 -54.77
CA SER A 151 -10.05 -22.15 -54.53
C SER A 151 -10.40 -21.19 -53.39
N VAL A 152 -11.15 -20.12 -53.70
CA VAL A 152 -11.58 -19.16 -52.67
C VAL A 152 -12.37 -19.85 -51.56
N GLU A 153 -13.29 -20.74 -51.91
CA GLU A 153 -14.23 -21.35 -50.97
C GLU A 153 -13.52 -22.18 -49.90
N VAL A 154 -12.53 -23.00 -50.29
CA VAL A 154 -11.78 -23.85 -49.35
C VAL A 154 -11.02 -23.00 -48.33
N HIS A 155 -10.32 -21.96 -48.79
CA HIS A 155 -9.55 -21.07 -47.92
C HIS A 155 -10.43 -20.16 -47.06
N LEU A 156 -11.59 -19.71 -47.58
CA LEU A 156 -12.58 -18.99 -46.78
C LEU A 156 -13.08 -19.84 -45.60
N LEU A 157 -13.40 -21.12 -45.84
CA LEU A 157 -13.86 -22.03 -44.80
C LEU A 157 -12.77 -22.30 -43.75
N LEU A 158 -11.52 -22.51 -44.17
CA LEU A 158 -10.37 -22.61 -43.25
C LEU A 158 -10.20 -21.35 -42.41
N GLY A 159 -10.33 -20.16 -43.02
CA GLY A 159 -10.29 -18.88 -42.32
C GLY A 159 -11.41 -18.75 -41.28
N LYS A 160 -12.64 -19.14 -41.63
CA LYS A 160 -13.79 -19.13 -40.70
C LYS A 160 -13.61 -20.08 -39.52
N ILE A 161 -13.07 -21.28 -39.76
CA ILE A 161 -12.77 -22.24 -38.70
C ILE A 161 -11.72 -21.66 -37.74
N ALA A 162 -10.64 -21.08 -38.28
CA ALA A 162 -9.60 -20.45 -37.47
C ALA A 162 -10.14 -19.27 -36.65
N LEU A 163 -11.00 -18.43 -37.24
CA LEU A 163 -11.69 -17.35 -36.52
C LEU A 163 -12.57 -17.88 -35.38
N SER A 164 -13.34 -18.96 -35.59
CA SER A 164 -14.16 -19.57 -34.53
C SER A 164 -13.34 -20.20 -33.40
N GLN A 165 -12.07 -20.52 -33.66
CA GLN A 165 -11.12 -21.02 -32.67
C GLN A 165 -10.24 -19.91 -32.07
N HIS A 166 -10.51 -18.65 -32.38
CA HIS A 166 -9.72 -17.48 -31.95
C HIS A 166 -8.23 -17.54 -32.38
N GLN A 167 -7.94 -18.17 -33.52
CA GLN A 167 -6.60 -18.29 -34.08
C GLN A 167 -6.35 -17.25 -35.17
N ASN A 168 -5.91 -16.05 -34.79
CA ASN A 168 -5.79 -14.90 -35.71
C ASN A 168 -4.73 -15.10 -36.80
N ALA A 169 -3.57 -15.68 -36.49
CA ALA A 169 -2.51 -15.89 -37.49
C ALA A 169 -2.91 -16.90 -38.59
N PRO A 170 -3.40 -18.13 -38.26
CA PRO A 170 -3.93 -19.04 -39.26
C PRO A 170 -5.13 -18.49 -40.03
N ALA A 171 -6.02 -17.73 -39.35
CA ALA A 171 -7.14 -17.06 -40.01
C ALA A 171 -6.66 -16.03 -41.03
N LEU A 172 -5.67 -15.22 -40.67
CA LEU A 172 -5.10 -14.20 -41.53
C LEU A 172 -4.44 -14.83 -42.76
N GLU A 173 -3.68 -15.90 -42.58
CA GLU A 173 -3.05 -16.64 -43.68
C GLU A 173 -4.08 -17.24 -44.63
N ALA A 174 -5.08 -17.95 -44.10
CA ALA A 174 -6.11 -18.58 -44.91
C ALA A 174 -6.97 -17.55 -45.67
N LEU A 175 -7.41 -16.47 -45.01
CA LEU A 175 -8.22 -15.43 -45.67
C LEU A 175 -7.41 -14.63 -46.71
N ARG A 176 -6.12 -14.36 -46.46
CA ARG A 176 -5.23 -13.75 -47.47
C ARG A 176 -5.01 -14.66 -48.67
N THR A 177 -4.95 -15.98 -48.44
CA THR A 177 -4.86 -16.97 -49.52
C THR A 177 -6.16 -17.03 -50.33
N ALA A 178 -7.32 -16.98 -49.65
CA ALA A 178 -8.62 -16.95 -50.32
C ALA A 178 -8.75 -15.79 -51.32
N VAL A 179 -8.34 -14.57 -50.93
CA VAL A 179 -8.42 -13.39 -51.83
C VAL A 179 -7.31 -13.35 -52.90
N ALA A 180 -6.30 -14.22 -52.80
CA ALA A 180 -5.22 -14.34 -53.78
C ALA A 180 -5.49 -15.41 -54.85
N CYS A 181 -6.53 -16.23 -54.70
CA CYS A 181 -6.91 -17.27 -55.66
C CYS A 181 -7.42 -16.68 -56.98
N SER A 182 -7.37 -17.47 -58.05
CA SER A 182 -7.73 -17.06 -59.41
C SER A 182 -9.21 -16.78 -59.62
N ASP A 183 -10.05 -17.48 -58.86
CA ASP A 183 -11.50 -17.35 -58.80
C ASP A 183 -11.96 -16.24 -57.83
N ALA A 184 -11.02 -15.49 -57.23
CA ALA A 184 -11.30 -14.31 -56.40
C ALA A 184 -11.67 -13.08 -57.25
N ALA A 185 -12.80 -13.17 -57.95
CA ALA A 185 -13.37 -12.10 -58.77
C ALA A 185 -14.61 -11.45 -58.13
N ALA A 186 -15.02 -10.28 -58.63
CA ALA A 186 -16.22 -9.58 -58.17
C ALA A 186 -17.51 -10.37 -58.36
N SER A 187 -17.53 -11.34 -59.29
CA SER A 187 -18.67 -12.25 -59.47
C SER A 187 -18.76 -13.35 -58.41
N SER A 188 -17.75 -13.50 -57.54
CA SER A 188 -17.67 -14.55 -56.51
C SER A 188 -18.15 -14.02 -55.14
N PRO A 189 -19.32 -14.45 -54.64
CA PRO A 189 -19.79 -14.06 -53.31
C PRO A 189 -18.87 -14.54 -52.19
N GLN A 190 -18.18 -15.67 -52.38
CA GLN A 190 -17.17 -16.18 -51.44
C GLN A 190 -15.99 -15.22 -51.32
N ALA A 191 -15.54 -14.65 -52.43
CA ALA A 191 -14.42 -13.71 -52.43
C ALA A 191 -14.80 -12.42 -51.70
N ALA A 192 -16.02 -11.92 -51.92
CA ALA A 192 -16.56 -10.78 -51.19
C ALA A 192 -16.66 -11.04 -49.67
N GLU A 193 -17.12 -12.24 -49.27
CA GLU A 193 -17.17 -12.64 -47.85
C GLU A 193 -15.75 -12.71 -47.25
N ALA A 194 -14.77 -13.23 -48.01
CA ALA A 194 -13.37 -13.26 -47.60
C ALA A 194 -12.79 -11.86 -47.37
N TYR A 195 -13.01 -10.91 -48.29
CA TYR A 195 -12.58 -9.51 -48.13
C TYR A 195 -13.21 -8.83 -46.91
N LEU A 196 -14.49 -9.10 -46.61
CA LEU A 196 -15.16 -8.54 -45.44
C LEU A 196 -14.54 -9.04 -44.13
N LEU A 197 -14.35 -10.36 -44.00
CA LEU A 197 -13.77 -10.98 -42.81
C LEU A 197 -12.30 -10.59 -42.65
N LEU A 198 -11.54 -10.58 -43.75
CA LEU A 198 -10.14 -10.19 -43.78
C LEU A 198 -9.94 -8.72 -43.37
N GLY A 199 -10.75 -7.80 -43.94
CA GLY A 199 -10.68 -6.38 -43.60
C GLY A 199 -10.93 -6.11 -42.12
N ARG A 200 -11.90 -6.81 -41.51
CA ARG A 200 -12.20 -6.70 -40.07
C ARG A 200 -11.05 -7.24 -39.20
N LEU A 201 -10.51 -8.41 -39.56
CA LEU A 201 -9.38 -9.00 -38.84
C LEU A 201 -8.12 -8.11 -38.93
N LEU A 202 -7.81 -7.60 -40.11
CA LEU A 202 -6.69 -6.68 -40.33
C LEU A 202 -6.84 -5.38 -39.54
N ALA A 203 -8.06 -4.83 -39.48
CA ALA A 203 -8.35 -3.63 -38.69
C ALA A 203 -8.08 -3.87 -37.19
N GLN A 204 -8.50 -5.03 -36.67
CA GLN A 204 -8.27 -5.44 -35.27
C GLN A 204 -6.77 -5.63 -34.96
N GLU A 205 -6.02 -6.23 -35.88
CA GLU A 205 -4.57 -6.46 -35.74
C GLU A 205 -3.72 -5.19 -35.97
N GLY A 206 -4.34 -4.09 -36.38
CA GLY A 206 -3.67 -2.80 -36.57
C GLY A 206 -3.06 -2.57 -37.95
N TYR A 207 -3.38 -3.39 -38.96
CA TYR A 207 -2.96 -3.24 -40.36
C TYR A 207 -3.96 -2.36 -41.13
N TRP A 208 -4.05 -1.08 -40.76
CA TRP A 208 -5.13 -0.20 -41.22
C TRP A 208 -5.12 0.05 -42.74
N GLN A 209 -3.96 0.15 -43.36
CA GLN A 209 -3.84 0.32 -44.81
C GLN A 209 -4.33 -0.92 -45.57
N ALA A 210 -3.93 -2.12 -45.17
CA ALA A 210 -4.43 -3.37 -45.76
C ALA A 210 -5.94 -3.59 -45.52
N ALA A 211 -6.44 -3.22 -44.33
CA ALA A 211 -7.87 -3.25 -44.04
C ALA A 211 -8.66 -2.30 -44.96
N LEU A 212 -8.16 -1.08 -45.15
CA LEU A 212 -8.73 -0.09 -46.06
C LEU A 212 -8.76 -0.58 -47.52
N GLU A 213 -7.71 -1.27 -47.98
CA GLU A 213 -7.67 -1.91 -49.30
C GLU A 213 -8.80 -2.94 -49.45
N CYS A 214 -8.99 -3.80 -48.44
CA CYS A 214 -10.06 -4.82 -48.45
C CYS A 214 -11.45 -4.19 -48.48
N PHE A 215 -11.71 -3.20 -47.62
CA PHE A 215 -13.02 -2.55 -47.56
C PHE A 215 -13.33 -1.72 -48.82
N SER A 216 -12.33 -1.03 -49.38
CA SER A 216 -12.49 -0.29 -50.64
C SER A 216 -12.80 -1.24 -51.80
N ARG A 217 -12.05 -2.36 -51.91
CA ARG A 217 -12.29 -3.37 -52.94
C ARG A 217 -13.69 -3.97 -52.85
N LEU A 218 -14.12 -4.32 -51.64
CA LEU A 218 -15.46 -4.87 -51.41
C LEU A 218 -16.55 -3.86 -51.72
N TYR A 219 -16.36 -2.59 -51.35
CA TYR A 219 -17.32 -1.52 -51.62
C TYR A 219 -17.60 -1.38 -53.13
N ASP A 220 -16.56 -1.38 -53.96
CA ASP A 220 -16.68 -1.30 -55.42
C ASP A 220 -17.42 -2.51 -56.03
N TRP A 221 -17.39 -3.66 -55.35
CA TRP A 221 -18.00 -4.90 -55.84
C TRP A 221 -19.48 -5.05 -55.49
N ILE A 222 -19.99 -4.31 -54.49
CA ILE A 222 -21.32 -4.54 -53.93
C ILE A 222 -22.44 -4.14 -54.88
N GLU A 223 -22.39 -2.93 -55.43
CA GLU A 223 -23.50 -2.39 -56.23
C GLU A 223 -23.77 -3.25 -57.49
N PRO A 224 -22.77 -3.66 -58.28
CA PRO A 224 -23.01 -4.49 -59.46
C PRO A 224 -23.50 -5.91 -59.13
N ASN A 225 -23.25 -6.41 -57.92
CA ASN A 225 -23.48 -7.82 -57.53
C ASN A 225 -24.47 -7.99 -56.37
N ALA A 226 -25.25 -6.94 -56.04
CA ALA A 226 -26.07 -6.88 -54.83
C ALA A 226 -27.00 -8.09 -54.66
N ARG A 227 -27.62 -8.58 -55.74
CA ARG A 227 -28.52 -9.74 -55.70
C ARG A 227 -27.79 -11.02 -55.26
N ALA A 228 -26.64 -11.32 -55.86
CA ALA A 228 -25.85 -12.50 -55.54
C ALA A 228 -25.25 -12.41 -54.12
N TYR A 229 -24.88 -11.21 -53.66
CA TYR A 229 -24.33 -11.02 -52.33
C TYR A 229 -25.40 -11.09 -51.23
N ALA A 230 -26.63 -10.65 -51.50
CA ALA A 230 -27.74 -10.68 -50.54
C ALA A 230 -28.14 -12.10 -50.12
N GLU A 231 -27.87 -13.11 -50.95
CA GLU A 231 -28.13 -14.52 -50.66
C GLU A 231 -27.19 -15.08 -49.57
N ARG A 232 -26.05 -14.43 -49.31
CA ARG A 232 -25.13 -14.83 -48.23
C ARG A 232 -25.42 -14.07 -46.93
N PRO A 233 -25.65 -14.76 -45.79
CA PRO A 233 -25.93 -14.12 -44.51
C PRO A 233 -24.87 -13.12 -44.03
N ALA A 234 -23.59 -13.38 -44.28
CA ALA A 234 -22.49 -12.52 -43.85
C ALA A 234 -22.41 -11.19 -44.62
N LEU A 235 -22.84 -11.19 -45.89
CA LEU A 235 -22.80 -10.01 -46.77
C LEU A 235 -24.12 -9.24 -46.76
N ARG A 236 -25.24 -9.90 -46.44
CA ARG A 236 -26.58 -9.30 -46.43
C ARG A 236 -26.68 -7.97 -45.66
N PRO A 237 -26.12 -7.79 -44.45
CA PRO A 237 -26.18 -6.50 -43.74
C PRO A 237 -25.49 -5.38 -44.51
N VAL A 238 -24.38 -5.71 -45.16
CA VAL A 238 -23.54 -4.78 -45.90
C VAL A 238 -24.16 -4.41 -47.25
N VAL A 239 -24.87 -5.33 -47.89
CA VAL A 239 -25.66 -5.05 -49.10
C VAL A 239 -26.86 -4.15 -48.78
N LEU A 240 -27.55 -4.41 -47.67
CA LEU A 240 -28.72 -3.62 -47.24
C LEU A 240 -28.33 -2.23 -46.73
N ARG A 241 -27.14 -2.09 -46.14
CA ARG A 241 -26.58 -0.83 -45.61
C ARG A 241 -25.14 -0.62 -46.10
N PRO A 242 -24.93 -0.27 -47.39
CA PRO A 242 -23.58 -0.03 -47.92
C PRO A 242 -22.85 1.12 -47.23
N ASP A 243 -23.59 2.05 -46.63
CA ASP A 243 -23.07 3.12 -45.77
C ASP A 243 -22.24 2.58 -44.59
N GLN A 244 -22.55 1.39 -44.06
CA GLN A 244 -21.74 0.78 -42.99
C GLN A 244 -20.31 0.48 -43.42
N LEU A 245 -20.09 0.09 -44.69
CA LEU A 245 -18.74 -0.09 -45.21
C LEU A 245 -17.99 1.22 -45.37
N LEU A 246 -18.70 2.30 -45.70
CA LEU A 246 -18.08 3.62 -45.77
C LEU A 246 -17.67 4.13 -44.40
N VAL A 247 -18.44 3.82 -43.35
CA VAL A 247 -18.03 4.10 -41.98
C VAL A 247 -16.74 3.34 -41.63
N GLN A 248 -16.63 2.05 -42.01
CA GLN A 248 -15.41 1.25 -41.80
C GLN A 248 -14.21 1.80 -42.58
N ARG A 249 -14.41 2.18 -43.85
CA ARG A 249 -13.37 2.84 -44.68
C ARG A 249 -12.95 4.18 -44.07
N GLY A 250 -13.93 4.98 -43.66
CA GLY A 250 -13.71 6.28 -43.02
C GLY A 250 -12.93 6.16 -41.72
N ASP A 251 -13.25 5.18 -40.86
CA ASP A 251 -12.49 4.92 -39.64
C ASP A 251 -11.02 4.58 -39.94
N MET A 252 -10.76 3.70 -40.92
CA MET A 252 -9.38 3.38 -41.33
C MET A 252 -8.64 4.61 -41.86
N LEU A 253 -9.29 5.45 -42.68
CA LEU A 253 -8.70 6.69 -43.20
C LEU A 253 -8.39 7.69 -42.08
N VAL A 254 -9.26 7.82 -41.08
CA VAL A 254 -9.01 8.66 -39.89
C VAL A 254 -7.80 8.13 -39.11
N ARG A 255 -7.72 6.81 -38.86
CA ARG A 255 -6.59 6.18 -38.15
C ARG A 255 -5.27 6.32 -38.91
N LEU A 256 -5.31 6.28 -40.24
CA LEU A 256 -4.18 6.53 -41.13
C LEU A 256 -3.84 8.03 -41.30
N ARG A 257 -4.59 8.93 -40.66
CA ARG A 257 -4.45 10.39 -40.76
C ARG A 257 -4.64 10.95 -42.18
N ARG A 258 -5.38 10.24 -43.02
CA ARG A 258 -5.76 10.65 -44.39
C ARG A 258 -7.10 11.38 -44.34
N TYR A 259 -7.11 12.52 -43.65
CA TYR A 259 -8.34 13.18 -43.24
C TYR A 259 -9.19 13.72 -44.41
N ASP A 260 -8.57 14.26 -45.48
CA ASP A 260 -9.33 14.76 -46.64
C ASP A 260 -10.10 13.65 -47.37
N GLU A 261 -9.50 12.46 -47.47
CA GLU A 261 -10.16 11.28 -48.02
C GLU A 261 -11.24 10.77 -47.06
N ALA A 262 -10.95 10.76 -45.76
CA ALA A 262 -11.92 10.38 -44.73
C ALA A 262 -13.17 11.27 -44.80
N LEU A 263 -13.00 12.59 -44.92
CA LEU A 263 -14.10 13.56 -45.04
C LEU A 263 -15.00 13.27 -46.23
N THR A 264 -14.42 12.96 -47.38
CA THR A 264 -15.16 12.67 -48.61
C THR A 264 -16.03 11.42 -48.43
N VAL A 265 -15.46 10.37 -47.84
CA VAL A 265 -16.15 9.10 -47.60
C VAL A 265 -17.22 9.22 -46.51
N LEU A 266 -16.89 9.91 -45.41
CA LEU A 266 -17.76 10.05 -44.25
C LEU A 266 -18.90 11.04 -44.49
N ASP A 267 -18.73 12.09 -45.30
CA ASP A 267 -19.82 12.99 -45.69
C ASP A 267 -20.90 12.22 -46.47
N TRP A 268 -20.51 11.31 -47.35
CA TRP A 268 -21.46 10.49 -48.09
C TRP A 268 -22.19 9.50 -47.18
N ALA A 269 -21.47 8.86 -46.24
CA ALA A 269 -22.08 8.01 -45.23
C ALA A 269 -23.09 8.80 -44.35
N TYR A 270 -22.72 10.02 -43.95
CA TYR A 270 -23.55 10.88 -43.11
C TYR A 270 -24.83 11.34 -43.83
N ARG A 271 -24.74 11.68 -45.12
CA ARG A 271 -25.93 12.07 -45.91
C ARG A 271 -26.93 10.93 -46.06
N ARG A 272 -26.49 9.68 -46.06
CA ARG A 272 -27.36 8.50 -46.13
C ARG A 272 -28.01 8.16 -44.80
N ASP A 273 -27.26 8.26 -43.71
CA ASP A 273 -27.79 8.05 -42.36
C ASP A 273 -27.27 9.12 -41.41
N LYS A 274 -28.02 10.23 -41.35
CA LYS A 274 -27.72 11.35 -40.46
C LYS A 274 -27.85 10.97 -38.98
N SER A 275 -28.59 9.90 -38.67
CA SER A 275 -28.83 9.46 -37.30
C SER A 275 -27.69 8.62 -36.75
N ASN A 276 -26.78 8.11 -37.60
CA ASN A 276 -25.69 7.24 -37.18
C ASN A 276 -24.63 7.99 -36.36
N PRO A 277 -24.52 7.71 -35.04
CA PRO A 277 -23.61 8.42 -34.15
C PRO A 277 -22.12 8.23 -34.52
N THR A 278 -21.76 7.05 -35.01
CA THR A 278 -20.37 6.71 -35.33
C THR A 278 -19.89 7.53 -36.52
N THR A 279 -20.74 7.68 -37.53
CA THR A 279 -20.44 8.48 -38.72
C THR A 279 -20.26 9.95 -38.34
N THR A 280 -21.17 10.51 -37.56
CA THR A 280 -21.14 11.91 -37.11
C THR A 280 -19.87 12.20 -36.29
N ARG A 281 -19.50 11.29 -35.38
CA ARG A 281 -18.26 11.40 -34.59
C ARG A 281 -17.01 11.35 -35.46
N LEU A 282 -16.89 10.37 -36.36
CA LEU A 282 -15.73 10.21 -37.24
C LEU A 282 -15.60 11.39 -38.22
N LEU A 283 -16.72 11.87 -38.76
CA LEU A 283 -16.76 13.04 -39.63
C LEU A 283 -16.26 14.28 -38.89
N MET A 284 -16.76 14.50 -37.67
CA MET A 284 -16.32 15.60 -36.81
C MET A 284 -14.83 15.51 -36.47
N GLN A 285 -14.35 14.32 -36.11
CA GLN A 285 -12.93 14.08 -35.85
C GLN A 285 -12.07 14.39 -37.08
N ALA A 286 -12.46 13.94 -38.27
CA ALA A 286 -11.74 14.23 -39.51
C ALA A 286 -11.72 15.74 -39.82
N MET A 287 -12.82 16.47 -39.57
CA MET A 287 -12.87 17.93 -39.76
C MET A 287 -11.93 18.66 -38.78
N VAL A 288 -11.91 18.24 -37.52
CA VAL A 288 -11.06 18.84 -36.48
C VAL A 288 -9.57 18.59 -36.76
N GLU A 289 -9.19 17.34 -37.04
CA GLU A 289 -7.79 16.97 -37.29
C GLU A 289 -7.24 17.53 -38.62
N SER A 290 -8.10 17.75 -39.62
CA SER A 290 -7.73 18.47 -40.85
C SER A 290 -7.76 20.00 -40.70
N GLY A 291 -8.17 20.52 -39.55
CA GLY A 291 -8.26 21.95 -39.27
C GLY A 291 -9.42 22.69 -39.94
N ARG A 292 -10.46 21.97 -40.40
CA ARG A 292 -11.68 22.50 -41.01
C ARG A 292 -12.74 22.85 -39.95
N PHE A 293 -12.36 23.66 -38.97
CA PHE A 293 -13.18 23.95 -37.80
C PHE A 293 -14.50 24.67 -38.11
N GLU A 294 -14.54 25.53 -39.12
CA GLU A 294 -15.78 26.18 -39.56
C GLU A 294 -16.85 25.18 -40.03
N GLN A 295 -16.42 24.11 -40.71
CA GLN A 295 -17.32 23.04 -41.15
C GLN A 295 -17.80 22.22 -39.96
N ALA A 296 -16.89 21.93 -39.02
CA ALA A 296 -17.19 21.24 -37.78
C ALA A 296 -18.21 22.03 -36.91
N HIS A 297 -18.01 23.33 -36.80
CA HIS A 297 -18.91 24.25 -36.10
C HIS A 297 -20.30 24.31 -36.73
N LYS A 298 -20.37 24.44 -38.06
CA LYS A 298 -21.64 24.45 -38.78
C LYS A 298 -22.42 23.14 -38.57
N LEU A 299 -21.71 22.01 -38.54
CA LEU A 299 -22.32 20.72 -38.26
C LEU A 299 -22.83 20.64 -36.81
N LEU A 300 -22.08 21.14 -35.82
CA LEU A 300 -22.56 21.23 -34.42
C LEU A 300 -23.85 22.05 -34.28
N LEU A 301 -23.94 23.19 -34.96
CA LEU A 301 -25.16 24.01 -34.96
C LEU A 301 -26.37 23.29 -35.57
N GLN A 302 -26.15 22.47 -36.59
CA GLN A 302 -27.21 21.65 -37.18
C GLN A 302 -27.65 20.53 -36.23
N LEU A 303 -26.70 19.88 -35.57
CA LEU A 303 -26.98 18.80 -34.62
C LEU A 303 -27.68 19.29 -33.35
N ALA A 304 -27.45 20.54 -32.94
CA ALA A 304 -28.17 21.16 -31.83
C ALA A 304 -29.70 21.20 -32.03
N GLY A 305 -30.19 21.11 -33.27
CA GLY A 305 -31.61 21.03 -33.60
C GLY A 305 -32.19 19.61 -33.65
N GLU A 306 -31.37 18.55 -33.58
CA GLU A 306 -31.79 17.16 -33.80
C GLU A 306 -31.92 16.37 -32.47
N PRO A 307 -33.13 15.90 -32.09
CA PRO A 307 -33.35 15.24 -30.80
C PRO A 307 -32.58 13.93 -30.58
N SER A 308 -32.25 13.21 -31.66
CA SER A 308 -31.66 11.87 -31.61
C SER A 308 -30.18 11.84 -31.24
N GLN A 309 -29.48 12.97 -31.27
CA GLN A 309 -28.02 13.06 -31.04
C GLN A 309 -27.61 13.96 -29.87
N LYS A 310 -28.57 14.34 -29.02
CA LYS A 310 -28.38 15.28 -27.91
C LYS A 310 -27.27 14.87 -26.94
N ALA A 311 -27.14 13.58 -26.63
CA ALA A 311 -26.11 13.05 -25.72
C ALA A 311 -24.68 13.12 -26.27
N GLN A 312 -24.51 13.25 -27.59
CA GLN A 312 -23.20 13.32 -28.24
C GLN A 312 -22.77 14.75 -28.55
N LEU A 313 -23.72 15.69 -28.58
CA LEU A 313 -23.48 17.10 -28.86
C LEU A 313 -22.46 17.72 -27.90
N ALA A 314 -22.52 17.38 -26.61
CA ALA A 314 -21.56 17.83 -25.60
C ALA A 314 -20.13 17.35 -25.92
N ARG A 315 -19.95 16.04 -26.15
CA ARG A 315 -18.65 15.44 -26.45
C ARG A 315 -18.06 15.97 -27.76
N MET A 316 -18.89 16.16 -28.78
CA MET A 316 -18.47 16.70 -30.07
C MET A 316 -18.11 18.19 -29.99
N THR A 317 -18.85 18.96 -29.18
CA THR A 317 -18.53 20.36 -28.89
C THR A 317 -17.15 20.48 -28.23
N LEU A 318 -16.86 19.62 -27.24
CA LEU A 318 -15.55 19.54 -26.59
C LEU A 318 -14.43 19.14 -27.56
N LEU A 319 -14.68 18.20 -28.47
CA LEU A 319 -13.73 17.77 -29.49
C LEU A 319 -13.35 18.93 -30.42
N VAL A 320 -14.35 19.66 -30.93
CA VAL A 320 -14.14 20.84 -31.78
C VAL A 320 -13.40 21.93 -31.01
N PHE A 321 -13.82 22.22 -29.78
CA PHE A 321 -13.18 23.23 -28.96
C PHE A 321 -11.69 22.91 -28.68
N LYS A 322 -11.39 21.65 -28.31
CA LYS A 322 -10.01 21.19 -28.04
C LYS A 322 -9.11 21.35 -29.27
N GLY A 323 -9.59 21.00 -30.46
CA GLY A 323 -8.79 21.15 -31.68
C GLY A 323 -8.68 22.59 -32.17
N TRP A 324 -9.64 23.45 -31.84
CA TRP A 324 -9.71 24.83 -32.30
C TRP A 324 -9.08 25.85 -31.32
N GLN A 325 -8.75 25.43 -30.09
CA GLN A 325 -8.13 26.27 -29.05
C GLN A 325 -6.83 26.95 -29.53
N ASP A 326 -5.98 26.24 -30.27
CA ASP A 326 -4.66 26.75 -30.71
C ASP A 326 -4.75 27.74 -31.89
N ARG A 327 -5.93 27.94 -32.49
CA ARG A 327 -6.15 28.86 -33.64
C ARG A 327 -7.06 30.05 -33.32
N GLY A 328 -7.33 30.32 -32.04
CA GLY A 328 -8.01 31.54 -31.62
C GLY A 328 -9.51 31.58 -31.90
N MET A 329 -10.22 30.44 -31.76
CA MET A 329 -11.69 30.44 -31.73
C MET A 329 -12.18 31.49 -30.71
N ASP A 330 -13.19 32.28 -31.08
CA ASP A 330 -13.83 33.18 -30.14
C ASP A 330 -14.34 32.37 -28.93
N PRO A 331 -13.76 32.57 -27.73
CA PRO A 331 -14.09 31.76 -26.56
C PRO A 331 -15.57 31.92 -26.15
N VAL A 332 -16.24 32.98 -26.60
CA VAL A 332 -17.68 33.20 -26.41
C VAL A 332 -18.53 32.15 -27.12
N VAL A 333 -18.14 31.75 -28.34
CA VAL A 333 -18.87 30.71 -29.10
C VAL A 333 -18.71 29.35 -28.42
N GLY A 334 -17.53 29.07 -27.86
CA GLY A 334 -17.28 27.87 -27.06
C GLY A 334 -18.16 27.81 -25.81
N LEU A 335 -18.30 28.92 -25.08
CA LEU A 335 -19.18 29.01 -23.90
C LEU A 335 -20.67 28.85 -24.27
N ASP A 336 -21.13 29.44 -25.38
CA ASP A 336 -22.52 29.31 -25.85
C ASP A 336 -22.87 27.85 -26.21
N LEU A 337 -21.98 27.17 -26.94
CA LEU A 337 -22.18 25.76 -27.30
C LEU A 337 -22.17 24.82 -26.08
N LEU A 338 -21.31 25.08 -25.09
CA LEU A 338 -21.30 24.33 -23.82
C LEU A 338 -22.61 24.53 -23.04
N GLY A 339 -23.16 25.74 -23.05
CA GLY A 339 -24.45 26.02 -22.43
C GLY A 339 -25.60 25.30 -23.12
N ARG A 340 -25.64 25.29 -24.46
CA ARG A 340 -26.64 24.52 -25.23
C ARG A 340 -26.48 23.01 -25.06
N ALA A 341 -25.25 22.54 -24.93
CA ALA A 341 -24.98 21.13 -24.63
C ALA A 341 -25.58 20.74 -23.27
N LEU A 342 -25.35 21.54 -22.22
CA LEU A 342 -25.98 21.33 -20.91
C LEU A 342 -27.49 21.55 -20.91
N GLU A 343 -28.00 22.41 -21.80
CA GLU A 343 -29.44 22.57 -21.98
C GLU A 343 -30.08 21.27 -22.48
N ALA A 344 -29.36 20.53 -23.34
CA ALA A 344 -29.79 19.31 -23.99
C ALA A 344 -29.52 18.02 -23.20
N ASP A 345 -28.38 17.92 -22.51
CA ASP A 345 -27.95 16.79 -21.67
C ASP A 345 -26.95 17.26 -20.60
N ASP A 346 -27.28 17.07 -19.33
CA ASP A 346 -26.48 17.49 -18.17
C ASP A 346 -25.62 16.37 -17.55
N SER A 347 -25.56 15.19 -18.18
CA SER A 347 -24.87 14.01 -17.64
C SER A 347 -23.34 14.08 -17.64
N ASP A 348 -22.70 14.83 -18.55
CA ASP A 348 -21.23 14.97 -18.67
C ASP A 348 -20.71 16.30 -18.08
N LEU A 349 -21.25 16.67 -16.92
CA LEU A 349 -20.94 17.92 -16.23
C LEU A 349 -19.44 18.13 -15.89
N PRO A 350 -18.66 17.10 -15.48
CA PRO A 350 -17.24 17.28 -15.17
C PRO A 350 -16.41 17.77 -16.35
N SER A 351 -16.63 17.19 -17.54
CA SER A 351 -15.92 17.57 -18.77
C SER A 351 -16.28 19.00 -19.19
N VAL A 352 -17.55 19.39 -19.04
CA VAL A 352 -18.01 20.75 -19.32
C VAL A 352 -17.40 21.76 -18.34
N ARG A 353 -17.37 21.48 -17.02
CA ARG A 353 -16.71 22.35 -16.03
C ARG A 353 -15.24 22.57 -16.34
N GLN A 354 -14.51 21.51 -16.69
CA GLN A 354 -13.09 21.62 -17.05
C GLN A 354 -12.88 22.52 -18.27
N ALA A 355 -13.74 22.40 -19.28
CA ALA A 355 -13.67 23.24 -20.48
C ALA A 355 -14.00 24.71 -20.17
N ILE A 356 -15.02 24.98 -19.34
CA ILE A 356 -15.35 26.33 -18.86
C ILE A 356 -14.14 26.95 -18.15
N GLY A 357 -13.44 26.21 -17.29
CA GLY A 357 -12.26 26.69 -16.59
C GLY A 357 -11.15 27.16 -17.53
N ARG A 358 -10.86 26.40 -18.61
CA ARG A 358 -9.86 26.80 -19.62
C ARG A 358 -10.32 28.02 -20.43
N LEU A 359 -11.61 28.05 -20.78
CA LEU A 359 -12.21 29.18 -21.48
C LEU A 359 -12.22 30.45 -20.63
N ALA A 360 -12.35 30.31 -19.31
CA ALA A 360 -12.42 31.43 -18.38
C ALA A 360 -11.18 32.33 -18.43
N GLU A 361 -10.01 31.77 -18.75
CA GLU A 361 -8.74 32.50 -18.88
C GLU A 361 -8.67 33.35 -20.16
N LEU A 362 -9.46 33.00 -21.19
CA LEU A 362 -9.41 33.62 -22.53
C LEU A 362 -10.47 34.71 -22.74
N VAL A 363 -11.40 34.86 -21.81
CA VAL A 363 -12.57 35.75 -21.91
C VAL A 363 -12.37 37.00 -21.04
N PRO A 364 -12.82 38.20 -21.43
CA PRO A 364 -12.68 39.42 -20.61
C PRO A 364 -13.27 39.30 -19.19
N ALA A 365 -12.72 40.05 -18.23
CA ALA A 365 -13.00 39.92 -16.80
C ALA A 365 -14.43 40.27 -16.35
N ASP A 366 -15.18 41.02 -17.17
CA ASP A 366 -16.58 41.43 -16.92
C ASP A 366 -17.61 40.70 -17.79
N PHE A 367 -17.14 39.75 -18.61
CA PHE A 367 -17.96 39.09 -19.61
C PHE A 367 -19.11 38.26 -19.01
N GLU A 368 -18.90 37.64 -17.85
CA GLU A 368 -19.92 36.80 -17.20
C GLU A 368 -21.23 37.58 -16.94
N ARG A 369 -21.18 38.89 -16.70
CA ARG A 369 -22.39 39.69 -16.50
C ARG A 369 -23.17 39.88 -17.80
N THR A 370 -22.46 40.19 -18.89
CA THR A 370 -23.06 40.33 -20.22
C THR A 370 -23.60 39.00 -20.73
N PHE A 371 -22.87 37.91 -20.49
CA PHE A 371 -23.26 36.55 -20.85
C PHE A 371 -24.48 36.09 -20.04
N ALA A 372 -24.52 36.33 -18.73
CA ALA A 372 -25.71 36.09 -17.90
C ALA A 372 -26.93 36.92 -18.34
N GLN A 373 -26.73 38.15 -18.81
CA GLN A 373 -27.84 38.96 -19.34
C GLN A 373 -28.42 38.36 -20.63
N GLN A 374 -27.57 37.92 -21.55
CA GLN A 374 -27.99 37.22 -22.77
C GLN A 374 -28.70 35.90 -22.44
N ALA A 375 -28.14 35.11 -21.51
CA ALA A 375 -28.72 33.87 -21.04
C ALA A 375 -30.13 34.07 -20.42
N ARG A 376 -30.32 35.13 -19.64
CA ARG A 376 -31.63 35.54 -19.08
C ARG A 376 -32.63 35.91 -20.17
N GLN A 377 -32.21 36.67 -21.17
CA GLN A 377 -33.09 37.05 -22.29
C GLN A 377 -33.56 35.83 -23.09
N ARG A 378 -32.68 34.85 -23.27
CA ARG A 378 -32.99 33.58 -23.96
C ARG A 378 -33.73 32.57 -23.08
N ARG A 379 -33.77 32.77 -21.76
CA ARG A 379 -34.32 31.83 -20.77
C ARG A 379 -33.69 30.44 -20.86
N GLU A 380 -32.37 30.37 -20.93
CA GLU A 380 -31.60 29.12 -21.03
C GLU A 380 -30.82 28.85 -19.73
N SER A 381 -31.16 27.78 -19.02
CA SER A 381 -30.54 27.41 -17.73
C SER A 381 -29.07 27.00 -17.88
N GLY A 382 -28.72 26.33 -18.97
CA GLY A 382 -27.36 25.89 -19.28
C GLY A 382 -26.41 27.06 -19.49
N LEU A 383 -26.84 28.14 -20.18
CA LEU A 383 -26.03 29.36 -20.32
C LEU A 383 -25.87 30.11 -19.00
N LEU A 384 -26.91 30.18 -18.18
CA LEU A 384 -26.84 30.78 -16.84
C LEU A 384 -25.87 30.00 -15.94
N TYR A 385 -25.86 28.67 -16.06
CA TYR A 385 -24.90 27.83 -15.36
C TYR A 385 -23.46 28.02 -15.84
N VAL A 386 -23.22 28.06 -17.15
CA VAL A 386 -21.89 28.35 -17.71
C VAL A 386 -21.38 29.70 -17.21
N SER A 387 -22.26 30.71 -17.17
CA SER A 387 -21.94 32.00 -16.55
C SER A 387 -21.54 31.84 -15.08
N GLY A 388 -22.31 31.09 -14.30
CA GLY A 388 -22.06 30.87 -12.87
C GLY A 388 -20.73 30.17 -12.61
N GLU A 389 -20.39 29.14 -13.39
CA GLU A 389 -19.09 28.48 -13.29
C GLU A 389 -17.93 29.38 -13.74
N LEU A 390 -18.15 30.27 -14.72
CA LEU A 390 -17.17 31.30 -15.10
C LEU A 390 -16.91 32.29 -13.95
N ALA A 391 -17.95 32.74 -13.27
CA ALA A 391 -17.83 33.58 -12.07
C ALA A 391 -17.11 32.84 -10.93
N ARG A 392 -17.43 31.56 -10.71
CA ARG A 392 -16.80 30.71 -9.70
C ARG A 392 -15.31 30.48 -9.98
N ALA A 393 -14.92 30.19 -11.23
CA ALA A 393 -13.53 30.03 -11.63
C ALA A 393 -12.68 31.29 -11.36
N ARG A 394 -13.31 32.46 -11.33
CA ARG A 394 -12.69 33.76 -11.04
C ARG A 394 -12.78 34.15 -9.55
N GLY A 395 -13.24 33.26 -8.68
CA GLY A 395 -13.41 33.50 -7.25
C GLY A 395 -14.55 34.45 -6.90
N LYS A 396 -15.48 34.72 -7.83
CA LYS A 396 -16.65 35.59 -7.62
C LYS A 396 -17.87 34.77 -7.14
N ASP A 397 -17.74 34.12 -5.99
CA ASP A 397 -18.76 33.17 -5.49
C ASP A 397 -20.17 33.77 -5.33
N LEU A 398 -20.28 35.04 -4.92
CA LEU A 398 -21.59 35.70 -4.79
C LEU A 398 -22.30 35.83 -6.15
N LEU A 399 -21.55 36.18 -7.19
CA LEU A 399 -22.07 36.30 -8.55
C LEU A 399 -22.42 34.91 -9.13
N ALA A 400 -21.60 33.90 -8.82
CA ALA A 400 -21.88 32.52 -9.19
C ALA A 400 -23.20 32.02 -8.57
N LEU A 401 -23.39 32.24 -7.26
CA LEU A 401 -24.62 31.89 -6.55
C LEU A 401 -25.85 32.59 -7.12
N GLU A 402 -25.74 33.86 -7.51
CA GLU A 402 -26.82 34.61 -8.17
C GLU A 402 -27.20 33.95 -9.51
N GLN A 403 -26.21 33.63 -10.34
CA GLN A 403 -26.41 33.06 -11.67
C GLN A 403 -26.96 31.62 -11.61
N PHE A 404 -26.48 30.80 -10.67
CA PHE A 404 -27.06 29.48 -10.43
C PHE A 404 -28.50 29.56 -9.88
N SER A 405 -28.80 30.53 -9.01
CA SER A 405 -30.17 30.75 -8.55
C SER A 405 -31.09 31.11 -9.72
N GLN A 406 -30.64 31.98 -10.63
CA GLN A 406 -31.38 32.33 -11.85
C GLN A 406 -31.58 31.13 -12.79
N ALA A 407 -30.57 30.26 -12.92
CA ALA A 407 -30.69 29.02 -13.70
C ALA A 407 -31.81 28.11 -13.16
N LEU A 408 -31.95 28.01 -11.83
CA LEU A 408 -33.01 27.27 -11.15
C LEU A 408 -34.39 27.93 -11.22
N GLU A 409 -34.45 29.25 -11.37
CA GLU A 409 -35.71 29.95 -11.62
C GLU A 409 -36.27 29.63 -13.02
N VAL A 410 -35.38 29.51 -14.01
CA VAL A 410 -35.74 29.11 -15.38
C VAL A 410 -36.12 27.64 -15.45
N ARG A 411 -35.31 26.75 -14.87
CA ARG A 411 -35.56 25.31 -14.82
C ARG A 411 -35.33 24.76 -13.42
N LYS A 412 -36.42 24.49 -12.72
CA LYS A 412 -36.41 24.12 -11.29
C LYS A 412 -35.70 22.80 -11.02
N ASP A 413 -35.75 21.85 -11.96
CA ASP A 413 -35.14 20.53 -11.90
C ASP A 413 -33.72 20.48 -12.51
N PHE A 414 -33.12 21.65 -12.81
CA PHE A 414 -31.77 21.72 -13.35
C PHE A 414 -30.72 21.42 -12.28
N LEU A 415 -30.43 20.13 -12.13
CA LEU A 415 -29.55 19.58 -11.11
C LEU A 415 -28.15 20.24 -11.04
N PRO A 416 -27.48 20.56 -12.17
CA PRO A 416 -26.14 21.16 -12.13
C PRO A 416 -26.05 22.45 -11.31
N ALA A 417 -27.04 23.35 -11.45
CA ALA A 417 -27.04 24.62 -10.72
C ALA A 417 -27.29 24.43 -9.22
N ALA A 418 -28.24 23.55 -8.85
CA ALA A 418 -28.50 23.24 -7.45
C ALA A 418 -27.29 22.57 -6.79
N GLU A 419 -26.63 21.65 -7.49
CA GLU A 419 -25.40 21.00 -7.04
C GLU A 419 -24.25 21.99 -6.86
N ALA A 420 -24.03 22.89 -7.82
CA ALA A 420 -22.98 23.92 -7.73
C ALA A 420 -23.18 24.87 -6.54
N MET A 421 -24.43 25.27 -6.25
CA MET A 421 -24.75 26.09 -5.09
C MET A 421 -24.46 25.34 -3.78
N ILE A 422 -24.87 24.07 -3.68
CA ILE A 422 -24.58 23.23 -2.52
C ILE A 422 -23.08 23.06 -2.33
N ASP A 423 -22.31 22.83 -3.41
CA ASP A 423 -20.86 22.70 -3.35
C ASP A 423 -20.19 23.98 -2.79
N ILE A 424 -20.61 25.16 -3.27
CA ILE A 424 -20.12 26.44 -2.75
C ILE A 424 -20.44 26.57 -1.26
N TYR A 425 -21.70 26.36 -0.86
CA TYR A 425 -22.07 26.49 0.54
C TYR A 425 -21.37 25.48 1.46
N LEU A 426 -21.22 24.22 1.03
CA LEU A 426 -20.49 23.21 1.79
C LEU A 426 -19.00 23.57 1.94
N SER A 427 -18.35 24.03 0.87
CA SER A 427 -16.94 24.46 0.92
C SER A 427 -16.72 25.64 1.88
N GLN A 428 -17.73 26.52 2.01
CA GLN A 428 -17.73 27.66 2.93
C GLN A 428 -18.29 27.30 4.32
N LYS A 429 -18.60 26.02 4.59
CA LYS A 429 -19.24 25.52 5.83
C LYS A 429 -20.56 26.25 6.18
N ARG A 430 -21.26 26.76 5.17
CA ARG A 430 -22.53 27.50 5.25
C ARG A 430 -23.73 26.56 5.31
N PHE A 431 -23.80 25.76 6.37
CA PHE A 431 -24.78 24.67 6.51
C PHE A 431 -26.23 25.16 6.57
N GLU A 432 -26.48 26.32 7.16
CA GLU A 432 -27.82 26.91 7.24
C GLU A 432 -28.37 27.24 5.85
N GLN A 433 -27.54 27.83 4.98
CA GLN A 433 -27.90 28.12 3.60
C GLN A 433 -28.14 26.84 2.79
N VAL A 434 -27.37 25.78 3.05
CA VAL A 434 -27.61 24.45 2.45
C VAL A 434 -28.99 23.92 2.85
N ASP A 435 -29.34 23.99 4.15
CA ASP A 435 -30.63 23.48 4.64
C ASP A 435 -31.80 24.32 4.09
N GLN A 436 -31.66 25.64 4.03
CA GLN A 436 -32.66 26.53 3.41
C GLN A 436 -32.86 26.22 1.92
N LEU A 437 -31.77 25.96 1.19
CA LEU A 437 -31.83 25.59 -0.23
C LEU A 437 -32.49 24.21 -0.42
N LEU A 438 -32.15 23.22 0.40
CA LEU A 438 -32.79 21.90 0.37
C LEU A 438 -34.29 21.98 0.67
N VAL A 439 -34.71 22.79 1.64
CA VAL A 439 -36.14 23.02 1.95
C VAL A 439 -36.84 23.67 0.75
N ARG A 440 -36.22 24.67 0.12
CA ARG A 440 -36.76 25.33 -1.07
C ARG A 440 -36.90 24.35 -2.24
N LEU A 441 -35.87 23.57 -2.52
CA LEU A 441 -35.86 22.54 -3.56
C LEU A 441 -36.91 21.46 -3.28
N GLY A 442 -37.06 21.02 -2.03
CA GLY A 442 -38.09 20.04 -1.64
C GLY A 442 -39.51 20.57 -1.86
N LYS A 443 -39.77 21.85 -1.59
CA LYS A 443 -41.08 22.49 -1.89
C LYS A 443 -41.35 22.61 -3.39
N SER A 444 -40.32 22.89 -4.19
CA SER A 444 -40.48 23.11 -5.63
C SER A 444 -40.49 21.83 -6.47
N LEU A 445 -39.71 20.83 -6.06
CA LEU A 445 -39.48 19.58 -6.80
C LEU A 445 -40.24 18.39 -6.22
N GLY A 446 -40.74 18.48 -4.98
CA GLY A 446 -41.31 17.34 -4.27
C GLY A 446 -40.30 16.21 -4.04
N GLU A 447 -40.81 14.98 -3.86
CA GLU A 447 -40.01 13.75 -3.71
C GLU A 447 -39.42 13.27 -5.06
N SER A 448 -38.74 14.17 -5.76
CA SER A 448 -38.08 13.89 -7.02
C SER A 448 -36.69 13.27 -6.84
N HIS A 449 -36.19 12.67 -7.92
CA HIS A 449 -34.82 12.17 -8.01
C HIS A 449 -33.76 13.23 -7.59
N ALA A 450 -33.82 14.43 -8.18
CA ALA A 450 -32.85 15.51 -7.94
C ALA A 450 -32.82 15.93 -6.47
N TYR A 451 -33.99 16.03 -5.82
CA TYR A 451 -34.08 16.36 -4.40
C TYR A 451 -33.41 15.31 -3.52
N PHE A 452 -33.73 14.03 -3.72
CA PHE A 452 -33.16 12.95 -2.92
C PHE A 452 -31.65 12.77 -3.15
N TYR A 453 -31.17 12.96 -4.39
CA TYR A 453 -29.75 12.90 -4.71
C TYR A 453 -28.96 13.99 -3.97
N LEU A 454 -29.41 15.25 -4.04
CA LEU A 454 -28.77 16.37 -3.34
C LEU A 454 -28.84 16.22 -1.81
N LYS A 455 -29.99 15.77 -1.28
CA LYS A 455 -30.14 15.45 0.15
C LYS A 455 -29.14 14.37 0.59
N GLY A 456 -28.96 13.34 -0.23
CA GLY A 456 -27.94 12.30 -0.03
C GLY A 456 -26.53 12.85 -0.02
N LYS A 457 -26.17 13.67 -1.02
CA LYS A 457 -24.86 14.34 -1.13
C LYS A 457 -24.54 15.21 0.10
N VAL A 458 -25.49 16.01 0.55
CA VAL A 458 -25.31 16.87 1.74
C VAL A 458 -25.08 16.03 3.00
N ARG A 459 -25.83 14.94 3.18
CA ARG A 459 -25.64 14.04 4.33
C ARG A 459 -24.28 13.35 4.31
N MET A 460 -23.86 12.87 3.14
CA MET A 460 -22.51 12.32 2.92
C MET A 460 -21.42 13.34 3.31
N ALA A 461 -21.55 14.59 2.87
CA ALA A 461 -20.59 15.65 3.20
C ALA A 461 -20.57 16.03 4.69
N ARG A 462 -21.66 15.79 5.44
CA ARG A 462 -21.75 15.98 6.90
C ARG A 462 -21.27 14.76 7.70
N GLY A 463 -20.80 13.70 7.05
CA GLY A 463 -20.38 12.46 7.70
C GLY A 463 -21.52 11.49 8.04
N ASP A 464 -22.78 11.83 7.73
CA ASP A 464 -23.93 10.93 7.88
C ASP A 464 -24.05 10.02 6.63
N ALA A 465 -23.12 9.08 6.49
CA ALA A 465 -23.10 8.15 5.36
C ALA A 465 -24.32 7.21 5.34
N ALA A 466 -24.84 6.83 6.52
CA ALA A 466 -26.01 5.96 6.63
C ALA A 466 -27.29 6.66 6.16
N GLY A 467 -27.53 7.89 6.62
CA GLY A 467 -28.64 8.71 6.15
C GLY A 467 -28.47 9.16 4.69
N GLY A 468 -27.23 9.36 4.24
CA GLY A 468 -26.88 9.58 2.84
C GLY A 468 -27.31 8.40 1.97
N ALA A 469 -26.97 7.16 2.36
CA ALA A 469 -27.36 5.95 1.63
C ALA A 469 -28.88 5.82 1.48
N ILE A 470 -29.66 6.11 2.54
CA ILE A 470 -31.13 6.06 2.49
C ILE A 470 -31.68 7.07 1.47
N ALA A 471 -31.23 8.32 1.51
CA ALA A 471 -31.66 9.33 0.55
C ALA A 471 -31.26 8.96 -0.89
N LEU A 472 -30.06 8.39 -1.09
CA LEU A 472 -29.60 7.96 -2.41
C LEU A 472 -30.34 6.73 -2.95
N GLN A 473 -30.79 5.82 -2.07
CA GLN A 473 -31.70 4.74 -2.46
C GLN A 473 -33.05 5.29 -2.95
N GLN A 474 -33.58 6.32 -2.29
CA GLN A 474 -34.81 7.00 -2.74
C GLN A 474 -34.57 7.71 -4.09
N ALA A 475 -33.43 8.36 -4.27
CA ALA A 475 -33.05 8.96 -5.54
C ALA A 475 -32.97 7.90 -6.66
N TYR A 476 -32.34 6.75 -6.40
CA TYR A 476 -32.25 5.65 -7.34
C TYR A 476 -33.62 5.03 -7.67
N ALA A 477 -34.52 4.95 -6.69
CA ALA A 477 -35.89 4.47 -6.92
C ALA A 477 -36.65 5.40 -7.88
N ALA A 478 -36.40 6.71 -7.80
CA ALA A 478 -37.02 7.72 -8.66
C ALA A 478 -36.41 7.79 -10.08
N ASN A 479 -35.09 7.58 -10.23
CA ASN A 479 -34.44 7.46 -11.54
C ASN A 479 -33.34 6.38 -11.48
N LYS A 480 -33.61 5.25 -12.15
CA LYS A 480 -32.71 4.09 -12.17
C LYS A 480 -31.54 4.24 -13.13
N GLU A 481 -31.60 5.20 -14.06
CA GLU A 481 -30.61 5.41 -15.11
C GLU A 481 -29.57 6.49 -14.72
N HIS A 482 -29.73 7.16 -13.58
CA HIS A 482 -28.80 8.19 -13.14
C HIS A 482 -27.53 7.61 -12.51
N VAL A 483 -26.45 7.59 -13.29
CA VAL A 483 -25.16 7.00 -12.89
C VAL A 483 -24.54 7.68 -11.68
N ALA A 484 -24.60 9.01 -11.57
CA ALA A 484 -23.98 9.73 -10.45
C ALA A 484 -24.61 9.36 -9.10
N THR A 485 -25.91 9.06 -9.04
CA THR A 485 -26.56 8.53 -7.83
C THR A 485 -26.04 7.16 -7.46
N LEU A 486 -25.85 6.26 -8.43
CA LEU A 486 -25.29 4.93 -8.19
C LEU A 486 -23.83 5.02 -7.69
N LEU A 487 -23.03 5.91 -8.28
CA LEU A 487 -21.65 6.14 -7.83
C LEU A 487 -21.59 6.64 -6.38
N LEU A 488 -22.42 7.63 -6.03
CA LEU A 488 -22.47 8.19 -4.69
C LEU A 488 -23.08 7.22 -3.67
N LEU A 489 -24.04 6.38 -4.08
CA LEU A 489 -24.60 5.32 -3.25
C LEU A 489 -23.55 4.23 -2.98
N ALA A 490 -22.72 3.88 -3.96
CA ALA A 490 -21.61 2.97 -3.76
C ALA A 490 -20.59 3.52 -2.74
N ASP A 491 -20.30 4.82 -2.79
CA ASP A 491 -19.44 5.48 -1.79
C ASP A 491 -20.07 5.44 -0.39
N ALA A 492 -21.39 5.70 -0.28
CA ALA A 492 -22.12 5.59 0.98
C ALA A 492 -22.07 4.17 1.56
N TYR A 493 -22.20 3.15 0.72
CA TYR A 493 -22.06 1.75 1.14
C TYR A 493 -20.64 1.39 1.55
N GLN A 494 -19.61 1.91 0.87
CA GLN A 494 -18.24 1.72 1.33
C GLN A 494 -18.00 2.34 2.71
N MET A 495 -18.42 3.59 2.91
CA MET A 495 -18.24 4.30 4.19
C MET A 495 -19.00 3.64 5.36
N THR A 496 -20.11 2.94 5.06
CA THR A 496 -20.91 2.21 6.06
C THR A 496 -20.48 0.75 6.23
N GLY A 497 -19.37 0.32 5.62
CA GLY A 497 -18.82 -1.03 5.77
C GLY A 497 -19.58 -2.12 5.00
N LYS A 498 -20.29 -1.76 3.92
CA LYS A 498 -21.09 -2.65 3.06
C LYS A 498 -20.50 -2.79 1.64
N PRO A 499 -19.30 -3.36 1.47
CA PRO A 499 -18.61 -3.38 0.17
C PRO A 499 -19.31 -4.22 -0.90
N ARG A 500 -20.07 -5.26 -0.53
CA ARG A 500 -20.85 -6.08 -1.48
C ARG A 500 -22.05 -5.33 -2.05
N ASP A 501 -22.71 -4.50 -1.24
CA ASP A 501 -23.80 -3.65 -1.71
C ASP A 501 -23.26 -2.56 -2.65
N ALA A 502 -22.09 -1.99 -2.32
CA ALA A 502 -21.39 -1.05 -3.19
C ALA A 502 -21.04 -1.68 -4.55
N GLU A 503 -20.50 -2.90 -4.56
CA GLU A 503 -20.21 -3.67 -5.78
C GLU A 503 -21.49 -3.90 -6.60
N GLY A 504 -22.58 -4.33 -5.97
CA GLY A 504 -23.86 -4.57 -6.65
C GLY A 504 -24.44 -3.31 -7.30
N VAL A 505 -24.28 -2.14 -6.67
CA VAL A 505 -24.69 -0.85 -7.23
C VAL A 505 -23.81 -0.43 -8.41
N LEU A 506 -22.49 -0.63 -8.32
CA LEU A 506 -21.57 -0.33 -9.41
C LEU A 506 -21.77 -1.25 -10.62
N LEU A 507 -22.06 -2.53 -10.41
CA LEU A 507 -22.41 -3.47 -11.50
C LEU A 507 -23.70 -3.07 -12.21
N LYS A 508 -24.67 -2.50 -11.49
CA LYS A 508 -25.87 -1.91 -12.12
C LYS A 508 -25.50 -0.69 -12.96
N ALA A 509 -24.67 0.21 -12.42
CA ALA A 509 -24.19 1.38 -13.15
C ALA A 509 -23.42 1.03 -14.42
N MET A 510 -22.68 -0.09 -14.39
CA MET A 510 -21.91 -0.62 -15.53
C MET A 510 -22.80 -1.08 -16.69
N ASN A 511 -24.04 -1.51 -16.40
CA ASN A 511 -24.99 -1.99 -17.42
C ASN A 511 -25.82 -0.87 -18.04
N LEU A 512 -25.71 0.37 -17.56
CA LEU A 512 -26.40 1.52 -18.13
C LEU A 512 -25.67 2.02 -19.38
N PRO A 513 -26.39 2.52 -20.40
CA PRO A 513 -25.77 3.03 -21.63
C PRO A 513 -24.86 4.23 -21.34
N GLY A 514 -23.65 4.22 -21.91
CA GLY A 514 -22.66 5.30 -21.79
C GLY A 514 -21.32 4.84 -21.22
N ASP A 515 -20.23 5.32 -21.82
CA ASP A 515 -18.86 4.97 -21.39
C ASP A 515 -18.48 5.70 -20.08
N ASN A 516 -18.97 5.20 -18.95
CA ASN A 516 -18.73 5.79 -17.64
C ASN A 516 -17.44 5.26 -17.01
N VAL A 517 -16.31 5.85 -17.39
CA VAL A 517 -14.96 5.55 -16.87
C VAL A 517 -14.91 5.46 -15.34
N GLN A 518 -15.65 6.31 -14.64
CA GLN A 518 -15.67 6.36 -13.17
C GLN A 518 -16.23 5.08 -12.53
N VAL A 519 -17.19 4.40 -13.18
CA VAL A 519 -17.74 3.13 -12.69
C VAL A 519 -16.65 2.06 -12.68
N TYR A 520 -15.91 1.95 -13.78
CA TYR A 520 -14.81 0.98 -13.93
C TYR A 520 -13.67 1.27 -12.96
N ARG A 521 -13.30 2.54 -12.76
CA ARG A 521 -12.28 2.93 -11.78
C ARG A 521 -12.67 2.53 -10.36
N LYS A 522 -13.92 2.78 -9.94
CA LYS A 522 -14.40 2.41 -8.60
C LYS A 522 -14.50 0.90 -8.41
N LEU A 523 -15.01 0.15 -9.40
CA LEU A 523 -15.01 -1.32 -9.36
C LEU A 523 -13.59 -1.89 -9.26
N PHE A 524 -12.68 -1.36 -10.06
CA PHE A 524 -11.28 -1.79 -10.05
C PHE A 524 -10.61 -1.50 -8.70
N ALA A 525 -10.79 -0.30 -8.14
CA ALA A 525 -10.26 0.05 -6.83
C ALA A 525 -10.84 -0.85 -5.72
N GLN A 526 -12.13 -1.19 -5.78
CA GLN A 526 -12.75 -2.15 -4.86
C GLN A 526 -12.12 -3.54 -4.95
N TYR A 527 -11.92 -4.05 -6.16
CA TYR A 527 -11.30 -5.35 -6.36
C TYR A 527 -9.84 -5.37 -5.91
N LEU A 528 -9.07 -4.30 -6.17
CA LEU A 528 -7.70 -4.18 -5.67
C LEU A 528 -7.64 -4.15 -4.13
N ALA A 529 -8.49 -3.36 -3.49
CA ALA A 529 -8.53 -3.26 -2.03
C ALA A 529 -8.85 -4.62 -1.37
N ARG A 530 -9.62 -5.48 -2.05
CA ARG A 530 -10.00 -6.82 -1.60
C ARG A 530 -9.06 -7.92 -2.12
N GLN A 531 -7.99 -7.55 -2.83
CA GLN A 531 -7.05 -8.47 -3.48
C GLN A 531 -7.69 -9.44 -4.50
N GLU A 532 -8.86 -9.08 -5.06
CA GLU A 532 -9.58 -9.85 -6.07
C GLU A 532 -9.02 -9.59 -7.47
N HIS A 533 -7.79 -10.05 -7.69
CA HIS A 533 -6.99 -9.77 -8.87
C HIS A 533 -7.61 -10.22 -10.21
N THR A 534 -8.41 -11.29 -10.22
CA THR A 534 -9.10 -11.79 -11.43
C THR A 534 -10.23 -10.86 -11.84
N SER A 535 -11.06 -10.43 -10.89
CA SER A 535 -12.14 -9.47 -11.11
C SER A 535 -11.58 -8.13 -11.59
N ALA A 536 -10.48 -7.65 -10.98
CA ALA A 536 -9.76 -6.47 -11.44
C ALA A 536 -9.25 -6.60 -12.89
N SER A 537 -8.74 -7.78 -13.28
CA SER A 537 -8.30 -8.06 -14.66
C SER A 537 -9.46 -8.03 -15.65
N ASN A 538 -10.62 -8.58 -15.27
CA ASN A 538 -11.83 -8.55 -16.10
C ASN A 538 -12.34 -7.11 -16.33
N VAL A 539 -12.23 -6.24 -15.32
CA VAL A 539 -12.55 -4.82 -15.46
C VAL A 539 -11.61 -4.14 -16.47
N ILE A 540 -10.30 -4.41 -16.40
CA ILE A 540 -9.33 -3.87 -17.37
C ILE A 540 -9.67 -4.30 -18.81
N GLU A 541 -10.02 -5.57 -19.00
CA GLU A 541 -10.36 -6.10 -20.32
C GLU A 541 -11.64 -5.48 -20.88
N LYS A 542 -12.67 -5.29 -20.04
CA LYS A 542 -13.86 -4.54 -20.43
C LYS A 542 -13.52 -3.10 -20.84
N VAL A 543 -12.71 -2.40 -20.05
CA VAL A 543 -12.27 -1.02 -20.37
C VAL A 543 -11.55 -0.98 -21.73
N ARG A 544 -10.71 -1.97 -22.01
CA ARG A 544 -10.00 -2.09 -23.30
C ARG A 544 -10.94 -2.31 -24.49
N GLN A 545 -12.08 -2.96 -24.27
CA GLN A 545 -13.07 -3.22 -25.32
C GLN A 545 -13.99 -2.03 -25.59
N MET A 546 -14.26 -1.19 -24.58
CA MET A 546 -15.19 -0.04 -24.72
C MET A 546 -14.48 1.27 -25.07
N SER A 547 -13.24 1.44 -24.64
CA SER A 547 -12.51 2.70 -24.78
C SER A 547 -11.50 2.65 -25.91
N ASP A 548 -11.60 3.59 -26.85
CA ASP A 548 -10.52 3.91 -27.80
C ASP A 548 -9.30 4.56 -27.10
N ASP A 549 -9.38 4.90 -25.80
CA ASP A 549 -8.28 5.42 -25.00
C ASP A 549 -7.46 4.28 -24.35
N PRO A 550 -6.29 3.91 -24.91
CA PRO A 550 -5.45 2.84 -24.39
C PRO A 550 -4.77 3.23 -23.08
N LEU A 551 -4.82 4.51 -22.69
CA LEU A 551 -4.14 5.01 -21.50
C LEU A 551 -4.77 4.43 -20.23
N LEU A 552 -6.08 4.54 -20.05
CA LEU A 552 -6.78 4.08 -18.85
C LEU A 552 -6.56 2.58 -18.58
N ALA A 553 -6.72 1.74 -19.60
CA ALA A 553 -6.52 0.30 -19.46
C ALA A 553 -5.06 -0.03 -19.07
N ARG A 554 -4.08 0.68 -19.65
CA ARG A 554 -2.65 0.51 -19.30
C ARG A 554 -2.35 1.03 -17.88
N GLN A 555 -2.95 2.14 -17.47
CA GLN A 555 -2.82 2.66 -16.10
C GLN A 555 -3.34 1.64 -15.08
N MET A 556 -4.56 1.14 -15.27
CA MET A 556 -5.16 0.13 -14.38
C MET A 556 -4.33 -1.17 -14.38
N GLN A 557 -3.79 -1.58 -15.54
CA GLN A 557 -2.90 -2.73 -15.62
C GLN A 557 -1.59 -2.51 -14.83
N ALA A 558 -1.00 -1.31 -14.91
CA ALA A 558 0.17 -0.96 -14.10
C ALA A 558 -0.15 -0.96 -12.60
N GLU A 559 -1.30 -0.41 -12.19
CA GLU A 559 -1.76 -0.44 -10.79
C GLU A 559 -1.94 -1.87 -10.27
N LEU A 560 -2.49 -2.77 -11.09
CA LEU A 560 -2.65 -4.17 -10.73
C LEU A 560 -1.30 -4.87 -10.53
N TYR A 561 -0.30 -4.60 -11.38
CA TYR A 561 1.05 -5.15 -11.18
C TYR A 561 1.74 -4.57 -9.94
N LEU A 562 1.61 -3.27 -9.69
CA LEU A 562 2.11 -2.64 -8.47
C LEU A 562 1.47 -3.28 -7.22
N ALA A 563 0.16 -3.50 -7.23
CA ALA A 563 -0.56 -4.13 -6.12
C ALA A 563 -0.15 -5.58 -5.86
N ARG A 564 0.31 -6.30 -6.89
CA ARG A 564 0.85 -7.68 -6.77
C ARG A 564 2.35 -7.72 -6.43
N GLY A 565 3.02 -6.57 -6.37
CA GLY A 565 4.48 -6.50 -6.20
C GLY A 565 5.28 -6.90 -7.46
N GLU A 566 4.64 -7.01 -8.62
CA GLU A 566 5.27 -7.35 -9.90
C GLU A 566 5.93 -6.09 -10.52
N LEU A 567 6.93 -5.53 -9.84
CA LEU A 567 7.53 -4.22 -10.16
C LEU A 567 8.10 -4.13 -11.58
N ASP A 568 8.69 -5.21 -12.11
CA ASP A 568 9.26 -5.23 -13.46
C ASP A 568 8.18 -5.09 -14.54
N LYS A 569 7.03 -5.75 -14.36
CA LYS A 569 5.90 -5.64 -15.29
C LYS A 569 5.22 -4.28 -15.18
N ALA A 570 5.12 -3.73 -13.97
CA ALA A 570 4.64 -2.37 -13.77
C ALA A 570 5.57 -1.36 -14.47
N ARG A 571 6.88 -1.48 -14.30
CA ARG A 571 7.90 -0.63 -14.93
C ARG A 571 7.82 -0.65 -16.46
N ALA A 572 7.68 -1.83 -17.06
CA ALA A 572 7.55 -2.00 -18.50
C ALA A 572 6.33 -1.26 -19.11
N ILE A 573 5.30 -0.98 -18.30
CA ILE A 573 4.13 -0.19 -18.72
C ILE A 573 4.32 1.30 -18.38
N ILE A 574 4.80 1.61 -17.18
CA ILE A 574 4.86 2.97 -16.65
C ILE A 574 5.90 3.82 -17.41
N GLU A 575 7.09 3.28 -17.72
CA GLU A 575 8.16 4.05 -18.37
C GLU A 575 7.76 4.55 -19.78
N PRO A 576 7.20 3.71 -20.67
CA PRO A 576 6.64 4.20 -21.95
C PRO A 576 5.52 5.22 -21.77
N LEU A 577 4.64 5.03 -20.79
CA LEU A 577 3.55 5.98 -20.52
C LEU A 577 4.09 7.34 -20.07
N GLN A 578 5.13 7.38 -19.23
CA GLN A 578 5.76 8.63 -18.81
C GLN A 578 6.41 9.35 -19.99
N ALA A 579 7.07 8.62 -20.89
CA ALA A 579 7.68 9.21 -22.08
C ALA A 579 6.62 9.77 -23.04
N GLN A 580 5.49 9.08 -23.19
CA GLN A 580 4.40 9.48 -24.06
C GLN A 580 3.56 10.62 -23.47
N PHE A 581 3.37 10.64 -22.15
CA PHE A 581 2.51 11.59 -21.44
C PHE A 581 3.25 12.29 -20.28
N PRO A 582 4.33 13.04 -20.55
CA PRO A 582 5.21 13.59 -19.52
C PRO A 582 4.54 14.63 -18.62
N GLN A 583 3.41 15.20 -19.05
CA GLN A 583 2.64 16.19 -18.29
C GLN A 583 1.39 15.60 -17.61
N ASN A 584 1.11 14.30 -17.74
CA ASN A 584 -0.07 13.69 -17.16
C ASN A 584 0.16 13.31 -15.69
N ASN A 585 -0.60 13.93 -14.78
CA ASN A 585 -0.45 13.72 -13.34
C ASN A 585 -0.79 12.30 -12.89
N GLU A 586 -1.76 11.63 -13.50
CA GLU A 586 -2.06 10.23 -13.16
C GLU A 586 -0.88 9.31 -13.51
N VAL A 587 -0.24 9.54 -14.66
CA VAL A 587 0.97 8.78 -15.06
C VAL A 587 2.14 9.08 -14.11
N ARG A 588 2.31 10.33 -13.68
CA ARG A 588 3.32 10.67 -12.66
C ARG A 588 3.03 10.00 -11.32
N LEU A 589 1.77 9.89 -10.90
CA LEU A 589 1.38 9.19 -9.67
C LEU A 589 1.68 7.69 -9.74
N LEU A 590 1.50 7.05 -10.91
CA LEU A 590 1.90 5.65 -11.09
C LEU A 590 3.41 5.46 -10.95
N ALA A 591 4.19 6.35 -11.57
CA ALA A 591 5.64 6.31 -11.45
C ALA A 591 6.11 6.62 -10.03
N LEU A 592 5.43 7.54 -9.34
CA LEU A 592 5.68 7.82 -7.94
C LEU A 592 5.49 6.55 -7.09
N ARG A 593 4.38 5.82 -7.27
CA ARG A 593 4.13 4.55 -6.58
C ARG A 593 5.17 3.47 -6.90
N LEU A 594 5.61 3.39 -8.16
CA LEU A 594 6.69 2.48 -8.57
C LEU A 594 8.01 2.81 -7.84
N LEU A 595 8.35 4.10 -7.70
CA LEU A 595 9.60 4.55 -7.08
C LEU A 595 9.60 4.43 -5.56
N ILE A 596 8.48 4.74 -4.90
CA ILE A 596 8.36 4.69 -3.43
C ILE A 596 8.24 3.25 -2.93
N GLY A 597 7.71 2.34 -3.76
CA GLY A 597 7.43 0.98 -3.37
C GLY A 597 6.30 0.86 -2.33
N PRO A 598 6.05 -0.34 -1.80
CA PRO A 598 4.99 -0.57 -0.83
C PRO A 598 5.20 0.22 0.49
N PRO A 599 4.13 0.48 1.27
CA PRO A 599 4.26 1.07 2.59
C PRO A 599 5.21 0.25 3.47
N GLY A 600 6.21 0.89 4.08
CA GLY A 600 7.18 0.24 4.98
C GLY A 600 8.56 -0.07 4.36
N SER A 601 8.73 0.00 3.03
CA SER A 601 10.06 -0.09 2.41
C SER A 601 10.71 1.29 2.24
N GLN A 602 12.02 1.42 2.44
CA GLN A 602 12.74 2.65 2.12
C GLN A 602 13.16 2.60 0.65
N PRO A 603 12.74 3.57 -0.19
CA PRO A 603 13.14 3.57 -1.60
C PRO A 603 14.65 3.82 -1.74
N PRO A 604 15.31 3.28 -2.78
CA PRO A 604 16.70 3.58 -3.07
C PRO A 604 16.94 5.10 -3.13
N PRO A 605 18.12 5.63 -2.72
CA PRO A 605 18.36 7.09 -2.67
C PRO A 605 18.07 7.82 -3.98
N LYS A 606 18.39 7.19 -5.12
CA LYS A 606 18.10 7.74 -6.46
C LYS A 606 16.60 7.83 -6.73
N ASP A 607 15.85 6.80 -6.36
CA ASP A 607 14.40 6.72 -6.56
C ASP A 607 13.67 7.65 -5.60
N PHE A 608 14.19 7.83 -4.39
CA PHE A 608 13.72 8.80 -3.40
C PHE A 608 13.78 10.24 -3.93
N GLU A 609 14.94 10.70 -4.43
CA GLU A 609 15.06 12.04 -5.00
C GLU A 609 14.17 12.23 -6.23
N ARG A 610 14.05 11.20 -7.07
CA ARG A 610 13.16 11.25 -8.24
C ARG A 610 11.69 11.33 -7.82
N ALA A 611 11.28 10.64 -6.76
CA ALA A 611 9.93 10.69 -6.21
C ALA A 611 9.60 12.08 -5.65
N LEU A 612 10.53 12.72 -4.92
CA LEU A 612 10.38 14.11 -4.46
C LEU A 612 10.23 15.09 -5.63
N GLN A 613 11.02 14.91 -6.70
CA GLN A 613 10.92 15.74 -7.89
C GLN A 613 9.53 15.61 -8.55
N LEU A 614 9.04 14.38 -8.72
CA LEU A 614 7.71 14.14 -9.32
C LEU A 614 6.59 14.78 -8.48
N LEU A 615 6.64 14.66 -7.16
CA LEU A 615 5.67 15.31 -6.27
C LEU A 615 5.74 16.84 -6.39
N GLY A 616 6.94 17.42 -6.46
CA GLY A 616 7.11 18.85 -6.71
C GLY A 616 6.58 19.30 -8.08
N GLU A 617 6.70 18.48 -9.11
CA GLU A 617 6.09 18.72 -10.43
C GLU A 617 4.56 18.69 -10.37
N ILE A 618 3.97 17.69 -9.69
CA ILE A 618 2.51 17.59 -9.50
C ILE A 618 1.98 18.82 -8.75
N ILE A 619 2.61 19.21 -7.64
CA ILE A 619 2.20 20.36 -6.83
C ILE A 619 2.34 21.69 -7.60
N ARG A 620 3.35 21.83 -8.47
CA ARG A 620 3.49 23.03 -9.31
C ARG A 620 2.37 23.16 -10.35
N GLN A 621 1.92 22.04 -10.91
CA GLN A 621 0.83 22.03 -11.86
C GLN A 621 -0.54 22.20 -11.19
N GLU A 622 -0.71 21.62 -10.01
CA GLU A 622 -1.93 21.71 -9.22
C GLU A 622 -1.62 22.20 -7.80
N PRO A 623 -1.46 23.52 -7.59
CA PRO A 623 -1.09 24.07 -6.28
C PRO A 623 -2.12 23.78 -5.17
N SER A 624 -3.37 23.49 -5.54
CA SER A 624 -4.46 23.12 -4.64
C SER A 624 -4.50 21.62 -4.29
N ASN A 625 -3.65 20.78 -4.89
CA ASN A 625 -3.67 19.34 -4.68
C ASN A 625 -3.12 18.98 -3.29
N LEU A 626 -4.04 18.81 -2.33
CA LEU A 626 -3.74 18.50 -0.93
C LEU A 626 -3.09 17.11 -0.78
N ASP A 627 -3.56 16.11 -1.52
CA ASP A 627 -3.05 14.74 -1.45
C ASP A 627 -1.58 14.66 -1.85
N ALA A 628 -1.18 15.33 -2.94
CA ALA A 628 0.22 15.39 -3.36
C ALA A 628 1.11 16.07 -2.29
N LYS A 629 0.62 17.13 -1.63
CA LYS A 629 1.35 17.78 -0.53
C LYS A 629 1.48 16.88 0.71
N LEU A 630 0.43 16.12 1.05
CA LEU A 630 0.46 15.16 2.15
C LEU A 630 1.45 14.02 1.85
N GLN A 631 1.42 13.47 0.64
CA GLN A 631 2.37 12.44 0.21
C GLN A 631 3.81 12.95 0.23
N LEU A 632 4.06 14.21 -0.15
CA LEU A 632 5.38 14.84 -0.05
C LEU A 632 5.86 14.91 1.40
N ALA A 633 5.02 15.39 2.32
CA ALA A 633 5.38 15.48 3.73
C ALA A 633 5.70 14.10 4.31
N GLN A 634 4.87 13.09 4.01
CA GLN A 634 5.09 11.71 4.45
C GLN A 634 6.34 11.07 3.85
N LEU A 635 6.63 11.33 2.57
CA LEU A 635 7.83 10.82 1.93
C LEU A 635 9.09 11.43 2.56
N LEU A 636 9.10 12.74 2.82
CA LEU A 636 10.19 13.42 3.51
C LEU A 636 10.44 12.84 4.92
N GLU A 637 9.37 12.52 5.66
CA GLU A 637 9.49 11.81 6.96
C GLU A 637 10.13 10.43 6.79
N ARG A 638 9.66 9.61 5.84
CA ARG A 638 10.22 8.27 5.55
C ARG A 638 11.69 8.33 5.12
N GLY A 639 12.09 9.39 4.45
CA GLY A 639 13.46 9.62 4.01
C GLY A 639 14.39 10.20 5.07
N GLY A 640 13.89 10.50 6.28
CA GLY A 640 14.68 11.14 7.33
C GLY A 640 15.03 12.61 7.07
N ARG A 641 14.39 13.27 6.09
CA ARG A 641 14.56 14.70 5.78
C ARG A 641 13.69 15.55 6.70
N THR A 642 13.96 15.47 8.00
CA THR A 642 13.09 15.96 9.08
C THR A 642 12.77 17.46 8.97
N GLU A 643 13.75 18.31 8.67
CA GLU A 643 13.53 19.76 8.55
C GLU A 643 12.60 20.14 7.39
N GLU A 644 12.74 19.46 6.25
CA GLU A 644 11.89 19.71 5.08
C GLU A 644 10.48 19.14 5.28
N ALA A 645 10.37 18.00 5.96
CA ALA A 645 9.09 17.46 6.39
C ALA A 645 8.36 18.46 7.29
N ILE A 646 9.04 19.00 8.31
CA ILE A 646 8.49 20.03 9.21
C ILE A 646 8.07 21.27 8.42
N GLY A 647 8.91 21.78 7.51
CA GLY A 647 8.55 22.94 6.69
C GLY A 647 7.33 22.68 5.78
N THR A 648 7.19 21.46 5.28
CA THR A 648 6.03 21.07 4.45
C THR A 648 4.76 20.92 5.27
N TRP A 649 4.84 20.26 6.43
CA TRP A 649 3.73 20.16 7.39
C TRP A 649 3.32 21.52 7.94
N GLY A 650 4.27 22.43 8.19
CA GLY A 650 4.00 23.80 8.63
C GLY A 650 3.18 24.58 7.63
N ARG A 651 3.55 24.56 6.34
CA ARG A 651 2.76 25.19 5.26
C ARG A 651 1.37 24.57 5.12
N LEU A 652 1.27 23.25 5.26
CA LEU A 652 -0.01 22.55 5.25
C LEU A 652 -0.90 22.98 6.42
N TYR A 653 -0.32 23.14 7.61
CA TYR A 653 -1.00 23.63 8.80
C TYR A 653 -1.40 25.11 8.67
N GLU A 654 -0.56 25.98 8.10
CA GLU A 654 -0.94 27.38 7.85
C GLU A 654 -2.16 27.51 6.94
N GLN A 655 -2.24 26.64 5.92
CA GLN A 655 -3.36 26.62 4.96
C GLN A 655 -4.61 25.94 5.53
N ASN A 656 -4.44 24.94 6.41
CA ASN A 656 -5.51 24.05 6.87
C ASN A 656 -5.55 23.92 8.40
N GLY A 657 -5.23 24.98 9.14
CA GLY A 657 -4.95 24.90 10.60
C GLY A 657 -6.14 24.53 11.49
N GLN A 658 -7.33 24.35 10.91
CA GLN A 658 -8.50 23.78 11.57
C GLN A 658 -8.62 22.26 11.41
N ASP A 659 -7.82 21.65 10.54
CA ASP A 659 -7.78 20.21 10.35
C ASP A 659 -6.95 19.56 11.46
N VAL A 660 -7.63 18.81 12.32
CA VAL A 660 -7.02 18.17 13.51
C VAL A 660 -5.98 17.13 13.11
N GLU A 661 -6.15 16.44 11.98
CA GLU A 661 -5.20 15.42 11.53
C GLU A 661 -3.91 16.07 11.03
N ILE A 662 -4.02 17.12 10.21
CA ILE A 662 -2.84 17.87 9.72
C ILE A 662 -2.10 18.50 10.89
N ALA A 663 -2.82 19.12 11.84
CA ALA A 663 -2.22 19.70 13.03
C ALA A 663 -1.51 18.64 13.88
N ALA A 664 -2.12 17.47 14.09
CA ALA A 664 -1.51 16.38 14.84
C ALA A 664 -0.24 15.83 14.18
N ARG A 665 -0.23 15.69 12.85
CA ARG A 665 0.96 15.27 12.08
C ARG A 665 2.09 16.29 12.20
N TYR A 666 1.77 17.58 12.06
CA TYR A 666 2.76 18.65 12.21
C TYR A 666 3.36 18.67 13.63
N VAL A 667 2.51 18.58 14.65
CA VAL A 667 2.92 18.49 16.06
C VAL A 667 3.82 17.28 16.30
N ALA A 668 3.47 16.12 15.75
CA ALA A 668 4.29 14.91 15.86
C ALA A 668 5.67 15.08 15.18
N ALA A 669 5.72 15.72 14.01
CA ALA A 669 6.98 16.02 13.33
C ALA A 669 7.86 16.98 14.15
N LEU A 670 7.28 18.02 14.73
CA LEU A 670 7.97 18.97 15.61
C LEU A 670 8.50 18.30 16.90
N ALA A 671 7.68 17.45 17.53
CA ALA A 671 8.04 16.72 18.75
C ALA A 671 9.21 15.76 18.50
N ARG A 672 9.22 15.01 17.39
CA ARG A 672 10.35 14.15 16.99
C ARG A 672 11.63 14.94 16.76
N ALA A 673 11.53 16.16 16.25
CA ALA A 673 12.66 17.07 16.09
C ALA A 673 13.00 17.84 17.37
N LYS A 674 12.36 17.52 18.51
CA LYS A 674 12.56 18.17 19.81
C LYS A 674 12.31 19.68 19.80
N LYS A 675 11.48 20.17 18.88
CA LYS A 675 11.08 21.59 18.78
C LYS A 675 9.88 21.89 19.70
N PHE A 676 10.03 21.62 20.99
CA PHE A 676 8.92 21.63 21.96
C PHE A 676 8.26 23.01 22.14
N GLU A 677 9.00 24.11 21.97
CA GLU A 677 8.42 25.47 21.97
C GLU A 677 7.39 25.65 20.84
N GLN A 678 7.69 25.16 19.63
CA GLN A 678 6.76 25.21 18.50
C GLN A 678 5.58 24.26 18.70
N VAL A 679 5.82 23.10 19.33
CA VAL A 679 4.77 22.16 19.74
C VAL A 679 3.76 22.87 20.65
N LEU A 680 4.22 23.62 21.66
CA LEU A 680 3.34 24.39 22.56
C LEU A 680 2.50 25.42 21.80
N VAL A 681 3.08 26.16 20.86
CA VAL A 681 2.34 27.15 20.05
C VAL A 681 1.19 26.49 19.30
N VAL A 682 1.46 25.41 18.56
CA VAL A 682 0.46 24.74 17.72
C VAL A 682 -0.61 24.08 18.59
N THR A 683 -0.22 23.35 19.63
CA THR A 683 -1.16 22.65 20.51
C THR A 683 -2.01 23.59 21.36
N ARG A 684 -1.49 24.74 21.79
CA ARG A 684 -2.31 25.80 22.43
C ARG A 684 -3.34 26.36 21.46
N SER A 685 -2.98 26.57 20.19
CA SER A 685 -3.95 26.97 19.16
C SER A 685 -5.04 25.90 18.97
N MET A 686 -4.68 24.61 18.97
CA MET A 686 -5.65 23.51 18.93
C MET A 686 -6.61 23.55 20.14
N LEU A 687 -6.11 23.84 21.34
CA LEU A 687 -6.97 23.99 22.54
C LEU A 687 -7.86 25.24 22.51
N GLN A 688 -7.44 26.32 21.85
CA GLN A 688 -8.32 27.47 21.66
C GLN A 688 -9.52 27.14 20.77
N GLN A 689 -9.32 26.27 19.77
CA GLN A 689 -10.39 25.83 18.87
C GLN A 689 -11.28 24.77 19.51
N ASP A 690 -10.69 23.78 20.17
CA ASP A 690 -11.38 22.75 20.95
C ASP A 690 -10.74 22.63 22.34
N PRO A 691 -11.31 23.30 23.35
CA PRO A 691 -10.80 23.26 24.71
C PRO A 691 -10.68 21.86 25.28
N LYS A 692 -11.49 20.89 24.81
CA LYS A 692 -11.53 19.52 25.31
C LYS A 692 -10.67 18.54 24.49
N ASN A 693 -9.86 19.03 23.55
CA ASN A 693 -9.02 18.17 22.70
C ASN A 693 -7.97 17.41 23.52
N ALA A 694 -8.21 16.11 23.74
CA ALA A 694 -7.35 15.25 24.56
C ALA A 694 -5.93 15.11 24.02
N PHE A 695 -5.74 15.09 22.69
CA PHE A 695 -4.43 15.01 22.06
C PHE A 695 -3.60 16.27 22.36
N ALA A 696 -4.19 17.46 22.20
CA ALA A 696 -3.53 18.72 22.46
C ALA A 696 -3.17 18.88 23.95
N ARG A 697 -4.10 18.55 24.87
CA ARG A 697 -3.84 18.58 26.32
C ARG A 697 -2.65 17.70 26.70
N ARG A 698 -2.65 16.43 26.26
CA ARG A 698 -1.56 15.48 26.55
C ARG A 698 -0.23 15.97 25.98
N THR A 699 -0.24 16.49 24.75
CA THR A 699 1.00 16.93 24.09
C THR A 699 1.60 18.17 24.72
N ILE A 700 0.78 19.10 25.24
CA ILE A 700 1.26 20.24 26.02
C ILE A 700 1.97 19.78 27.28
N LEU A 701 1.40 18.82 28.02
CA LEU A 701 2.03 18.32 29.25
C LEU A 701 3.39 17.67 28.97
N ILE A 702 3.50 16.92 27.88
CA ILE A 702 4.79 16.33 27.44
C ILE A 702 5.78 17.45 27.08
N ALA A 703 5.36 18.43 26.28
CA ALA A 703 6.24 19.52 25.87
C ALA A 703 6.71 20.37 27.06
N LEU A 704 5.84 20.66 28.03
CA LEU A 704 6.19 21.37 29.26
C LEU A 704 7.14 20.55 30.15
N GLU A 705 6.97 19.23 30.22
CA GLU A 705 7.89 18.36 30.95
C GLU A 705 9.30 18.40 30.35
N GLU A 706 9.41 18.28 29.01
CA GLU A 706 10.69 18.34 28.28
C GLU A 706 11.36 19.72 28.37
N LEU A 707 10.57 20.78 28.39
CA LEU A 707 11.05 22.16 28.60
C LEU A 707 11.32 22.49 30.08
N GLN A 708 11.09 21.54 31.00
CA GLN A 708 11.24 21.70 32.44
C GLN A 708 10.36 22.82 33.04
N GLN A 709 9.26 23.17 32.36
CA GLN A 709 8.30 24.19 32.78
C GLN A 709 7.20 23.57 33.66
N TYR A 710 7.61 22.96 34.77
CA TYR A 710 6.72 22.12 35.59
C TYR A 710 5.60 22.90 36.28
N ASP A 711 5.85 24.14 36.71
CA ASP A 711 4.85 24.97 37.39
C ASP A 711 3.65 25.31 36.49
N GLU A 712 3.92 25.60 35.22
CA GLU A 712 2.86 25.83 34.24
C GLU A 712 2.04 24.55 34.01
N GLY A 713 2.74 23.41 33.85
CA GLY A 713 2.09 22.11 33.71
C GLY A 713 1.20 21.78 34.90
N LEU A 714 1.66 22.03 36.13
CA LEU A 714 0.88 21.86 37.36
C LEU A 714 -0.36 22.76 37.36
N GLY A 715 -0.22 24.03 36.96
CA GLY A 715 -1.33 24.96 36.84
C GLY A 715 -2.42 24.45 35.90
N LEU A 716 -2.04 24.02 34.70
CA LEU A 716 -2.95 23.50 33.68
C LEU A 716 -3.66 22.23 34.12
N VAL A 717 -2.92 21.24 34.65
CA VAL A 717 -3.51 19.98 35.11
C VAL A 717 -4.52 20.22 36.23
N ARG A 718 -4.20 21.10 37.19
CA ARG A 718 -5.12 21.46 38.28
C ARG A 718 -6.35 22.19 37.79
N GLN A 719 -6.22 23.02 36.75
CA GLN A 719 -7.36 23.65 36.09
C GLN A 719 -8.25 22.59 35.42
N TRP A 720 -7.67 21.70 34.61
CA TRP A 720 -8.44 20.67 33.88
C TRP A 720 -9.11 19.65 34.80
N LEU A 721 -8.50 19.32 35.94
CA LEU A 721 -9.12 18.44 36.94
C LEU A 721 -10.38 19.03 37.58
N LYS A 722 -10.57 20.36 37.55
CA LYS A 722 -11.76 21.05 38.07
C LYS A 722 -12.89 21.18 37.04
N GLU A 723 -12.65 20.83 35.78
CA GLU A 723 -13.66 20.97 34.73
C GLU A 723 -14.79 19.95 34.83
N GLU A 724 -16.01 20.41 34.58
CA GLU A 724 -17.20 19.54 34.54
C GLU A 724 -17.22 18.68 33.26
N GLY A 725 -17.56 17.40 33.42
CA GLY A 725 -17.67 16.44 32.32
C GLY A 725 -16.36 15.77 31.89
N LEU A 726 -15.29 15.87 32.68
CA LEU A 726 -14.06 15.08 32.46
C LEU A 726 -14.34 13.58 32.66
N THR A 727 -13.94 12.75 31.69
CA THR A 727 -14.15 11.30 31.76
C THR A 727 -13.36 10.68 32.93
N PRO A 728 -13.84 9.59 33.57
CA PRO A 728 -13.09 8.94 34.64
C PRO A 728 -11.65 8.52 34.24
N PRO A 729 -11.40 7.96 33.04
CA PRO A 729 -10.03 7.61 32.61
C PRO A 729 -9.11 8.83 32.47
N ASP A 730 -9.57 9.94 31.88
CA ASP A 730 -8.74 11.14 31.74
C ASP A 730 -8.46 11.80 33.09
N ARG A 731 -9.41 11.71 34.03
CA ARG A 731 -9.22 12.19 35.40
C ARG A 731 -8.10 11.43 36.12
N VAL A 732 -8.09 10.11 36.03
CA VAL A 732 -7.02 9.28 36.63
C VAL A 732 -5.66 9.63 36.00
N LEU A 733 -5.61 9.74 34.67
CA LEU A 733 -4.39 10.14 33.95
C LEU A 733 -3.85 11.49 34.43
N TYR A 734 -4.69 12.52 34.50
CA TYR A 734 -4.28 13.85 34.95
C TYR A 734 -3.84 13.88 36.41
N ARG A 735 -4.49 13.10 37.30
CA ARG A 735 -4.04 12.93 38.68
C ARG A 735 -2.63 12.33 38.75
N MET A 736 -2.35 11.30 37.94
CA MET A 736 -1.01 10.70 37.86
C MET A 736 0.04 11.68 37.34
N VAL A 737 -0.28 12.41 36.27
CA VAL A 737 0.64 13.42 35.70
C VAL A 737 0.92 14.54 36.70
N LEU A 738 -0.08 14.98 37.46
CA LEU A 738 0.10 15.97 38.53
C LEU A 738 1.13 15.51 39.55
N VAL A 739 1.02 14.28 40.06
CA VAL A 739 1.97 13.75 41.05
C VAL A 739 3.38 13.69 40.48
N LYS A 740 3.53 13.24 39.23
CA LYS A 740 4.82 13.21 38.52
C LYS A 740 5.42 14.61 38.38
N LEU A 741 4.61 15.60 38.01
CA LEU A 741 5.05 16.99 37.91
C LEU A 741 5.42 17.57 39.28
N CYS A 742 4.68 17.25 40.35
CA CYS A 742 5.04 17.65 41.71
C CYS A 742 6.40 17.07 42.13
N GLU A 743 6.66 15.81 41.79
CA GLU A 743 7.95 15.16 42.02
C GLU A 743 9.09 15.90 41.29
N LYS A 744 8.94 16.15 39.98
CA LYS A 744 9.93 16.85 39.15
C LYS A 744 10.16 18.31 39.60
N ALA A 745 9.09 19.01 39.96
CA ALA A 745 9.13 20.38 40.50
C ALA A 745 9.61 20.45 41.95
N ARG A 746 9.84 19.30 42.62
CA ARG A 746 10.12 19.19 44.06
C ARG A 746 9.06 19.84 44.97
N GLN A 747 7.81 19.91 44.51
CA GLN A 747 6.66 20.40 45.27
C GLN A 747 5.96 19.25 46.00
N PHE A 748 6.70 18.56 46.87
CA PHE A 748 6.22 17.36 47.56
C PHE A 748 4.99 17.62 48.44
N ASP A 749 4.95 18.77 49.12
CA ASP A 749 3.83 19.13 50.00
C ASP A 749 2.51 19.26 49.23
N LEU A 750 2.56 19.84 48.02
CA LEU A 750 1.39 19.94 47.15
C LEU A 750 0.95 18.55 46.71
N GLY A 751 1.88 17.71 46.24
CA GLY A 751 1.58 16.35 45.82
C GLY A 751 0.96 15.51 46.94
N HIS A 752 1.50 15.59 48.16
CA HIS A 752 0.95 14.90 49.32
C HIS A 752 -0.46 15.37 49.68
N LYS A 753 -0.70 16.69 49.65
CA LYS A 753 -2.02 17.27 49.94
C LYS A 753 -3.09 16.82 48.95
N GLU A 754 -2.78 16.85 47.65
CA GLU A 754 -3.71 16.44 46.59
C GLU A 754 -3.99 14.92 46.69
N LEU A 755 -2.96 14.11 46.99
CA LEU A 755 -3.11 12.67 47.21
C LEU A 755 -3.95 12.34 48.46
N ASP A 756 -3.81 13.09 49.55
CA ASP A 756 -4.65 12.92 50.75
C ASP A 756 -6.13 13.12 50.44
N GLN A 757 -6.43 14.17 49.65
CA GLN A 757 -7.78 14.42 49.19
C GLN A 757 -8.30 13.24 48.33
N TRP A 758 -7.53 12.77 47.35
CA TRP A 758 -8.00 11.70 46.45
C TRP A 758 -8.12 10.34 47.13
N ILE A 759 -7.26 10.05 48.12
CA ILE A 759 -7.39 8.85 48.96
C ILE A 759 -8.71 8.87 49.74
N ALA A 760 -9.11 10.04 50.26
CA ALA A 760 -10.37 10.22 50.98
C ALA A 760 -11.60 10.15 50.06
N GLU A 761 -11.50 10.63 48.82
CA GLU A 761 -12.58 10.61 47.82
C GLU A 761 -12.77 9.23 47.13
N ALA A 762 -11.78 8.35 47.18
CA ALA A 762 -11.81 7.09 46.44
C ALA A 762 -12.92 6.14 46.94
N SER A 763 -13.86 5.82 46.04
CA SER A 763 -15.01 4.94 46.30
C SER A 763 -14.69 3.45 46.18
N ILE A 764 -13.65 3.09 45.43
CA ILE A 764 -13.17 1.71 45.21
C ILE A 764 -11.79 1.56 45.85
N ASP A 765 -11.56 0.42 46.50
CA ASP A 765 -10.31 0.15 47.22
C ASP A 765 -9.08 0.11 46.30
N GLU A 766 -9.22 -0.32 45.04
CA GLU A 766 -8.14 -0.36 44.06
C GLU A 766 -7.59 1.04 43.74
N ASP A 767 -8.48 2.01 43.46
CA ASP A 767 -8.08 3.41 43.25
C ASP A 767 -7.40 3.99 44.49
N ARG A 768 -7.95 3.70 45.67
CA ARG A 768 -7.39 4.15 46.95
C ARG A 768 -5.97 3.63 47.15
N ASN A 769 -5.74 2.34 46.86
CA ASN A 769 -4.42 1.72 46.95
C ASN A 769 -3.45 2.31 45.93
N ASN A 770 -3.89 2.60 44.70
CA ASN A 770 -3.06 3.28 43.70
C ASN A 770 -2.58 4.67 44.19
N TRP A 771 -3.46 5.46 44.81
CA TRP A 771 -3.08 6.75 45.39
C TRP A 771 -2.16 6.61 46.60
N ARG A 772 -2.37 5.59 47.44
CA ARG A 772 -1.46 5.26 48.56
C ARG A 772 -0.06 4.91 48.06
N MET A 773 0.05 4.11 46.99
CA MET A 773 1.33 3.78 46.36
C MET A 773 2.07 5.02 45.86
N LEU A 774 1.37 5.90 45.13
CA LEU A 774 1.96 7.14 44.63
C LEU A 774 2.42 8.08 45.76
N LYS A 775 1.63 8.17 46.84
CA LYS A 775 2.01 8.98 48.00
C LYS A 775 3.23 8.41 48.72
N LEU A 776 3.29 7.09 48.86
CA LEU A 776 4.42 6.41 49.45
C LEU A 776 5.69 6.65 48.63
N ASN A 777 5.61 6.52 47.30
CA ASN A 777 6.72 6.81 46.40
C ASN A 777 7.17 8.27 46.53
N LEU A 778 6.24 9.22 46.65
CA LEU A 778 6.57 10.63 46.82
C LEU A 778 7.36 10.89 48.12
N TYR A 779 7.03 10.19 49.22
CA TYR A 779 7.84 10.25 50.45
C TYR A 779 9.23 9.67 50.26
N VAL A 780 9.34 8.56 49.53
CA VAL A 780 10.63 7.95 49.21
C VAL A 780 11.47 8.91 48.38
N VAL A 781 10.94 9.54 47.33
CA VAL A 781 11.67 10.51 46.51
C VAL A 781 12.07 11.76 47.30
N ALA A 782 11.22 12.21 48.23
CA ALA A 782 11.47 13.36 49.10
C ALA A 782 12.47 13.10 50.24
N ASP A 783 13.19 11.96 50.24
CA ASP A 783 14.09 11.54 51.33
C ASP A 783 13.42 11.36 52.70
N GLN A 784 12.10 11.15 52.72
CA GLN A 784 11.29 10.96 53.94
C GLN A 784 10.96 9.47 54.17
N ALA A 785 11.98 8.62 54.20
CA ALA A 785 11.80 7.16 54.33
C ALA A 785 11.04 6.76 55.60
N ASP A 786 11.25 7.45 56.72
CA ASP A 786 10.54 7.14 57.98
C ASP A 786 9.03 7.39 57.88
N ARG A 787 8.61 8.41 57.13
CA ARG A 787 7.18 8.67 56.87
C ARG A 787 6.60 7.64 55.92
N ALA A 788 7.36 7.21 54.91
CA ALA A 788 6.98 6.13 54.02
C ALA A 788 6.83 4.79 54.79
N GLU A 789 7.75 4.50 55.71
CA GLU A 789 7.69 3.35 56.63
C GLU A 789 6.46 3.41 57.53
N ALA A 790 6.18 4.55 58.16
CA ALA A 790 4.99 4.71 59.00
C ALA A 790 3.70 4.52 58.21
N MET A 791 3.63 5.06 56.99
CA MET A 791 2.48 4.90 56.10
C MET A 791 2.29 3.44 55.66
N ALA A 792 3.36 2.74 55.29
CA ALA A 792 3.32 1.31 54.95
C ALA A 792 2.78 0.47 56.12
N ARG A 793 3.23 0.75 57.35
CA ARG A 793 2.77 0.05 58.55
C ARG A 793 1.28 0.29 58.83
N ASP A 794 0.80 1.53 58.67
CA ASP A 794 -0.62 1.86 58.84
C ASP A 794 -1.48 1.18 57.76
N TRP A 795 -1.00 1.16 56.51
CA TRP A 795 -1.66 0.45 55.42
C TRP A 795 -1.80 -1.05 55.72
N ASP A 796 -0.71 -1.71 56.11
CA ASP A 796 -0.72 -3.14 56.43
C ASP A 796 -1.62 -3.49 57.62
N LYS A 797 -1.69 -2.62 58.63
CA LYS A 797 -2.58 -2.81 59.80
C LYS A 797 -4.06 -2.79 59.43
N ARG A 798 -4.45 -2.01 58.42
CA ARG A 798 -5.84 -1.84 58.00
C ARG A 798 -6.30 -2.98 57.09
N GLU A 799 -5.44 -3.42 56.18
CA GLU A 799 -5.82 -4.35 55.08
C GLU A 799 -5.31 -5.80 55.30
N GLY A 800 -4.35 -6.03 56.21
CA GLY A 800 -3.94 -7.37 56.66
C GLY A 800 -3.05 -8.19 55.71
N GLN A 801 -2.52 -7.62 54.62
CA GLN A 801 -1.88 -8.38 53.52
C GLN A 801 -0.39 -8.07 53.24
N ASP A 802 0.32 -7.34 54.12
CA ASP A 802 1.73 -6.92 53.94
C ASP A 802 2.02 -6.13 52.61
N GLU A 803 0.99 -5.64 51.93
CA GLU A 803 1.10 -4.93 50.65
C GLU A 803 1.84 -3.59 50.76
N GLY A 804 1.67 -2.89 51.88
CA GLY A 804 2.33 -1.63 52.17
C GLY A 804 3.84 -1.80 52.28
N LYS A 805 4.31 -2.79 53.06
CA LYS A 805 5.75 -3.12 53.15
C LYS A 805 6.34 -3.54 51.81
N GLN A 806 5.64 -4.38 51.04
CA GLN A 806 6.12 -4.80 49.72
C GLN A 806 6.27 -3.62 48.76
N THR A 807 5.27 -2.73 48.72
CA THR A 807 5.30 -1.52 47.91
C THR A 807 6.45 -0.61 48.33
N LEU A 808 6.65 -0.44 49.64
CA LEU A 808 7.75 0.35 50.17
C LEU A 808 9.11 -0.19 49.77
N ILE A 809 9.35 -1.49 49.95
CA ILE A 809 10.61 -2.12 49.57
C ILE A 809 10.87 -1.92 48.08
N ALA A 810 9.89 -2.18 47.21
CA ALA A 810 10.02 -1.97 45.77
C ALA A 810 10.37 -0.51 45.41
N SER A 811 9.70 0.45 46.07
CA SER A 811 9.98 1.89 45.91
C SER A 811 11.41 2.25 46.33
N LEU A 812 11.81 1.81 47.52
CA LEU A 812 13.15 2.06 48.06
C LEU A 812 14.23 1.47 47.15
N LEU A 813 14.06 0.26 46.64
CA LEU A 813 14.99 -0.38 45.71
C LEU A 813 15.08 0.36 44.38
N THR A 814 13.94 0.78 43.81
CA THR A 814 13.89 1.61 42.58
C THR A 814 14.69 2.90 42.74
N HIS A 815 14.63 3.52 43.92
CA HIS A 815 15.38 4.73 44.25
C HIS A 815 16.76 4.45 44.89
N LYS A 816 17.26 3.21 44.81
CA LYS A 816 18.59 2.77 45.30
C LYS A 816 18.82 3.02 46.80
N LYS A 817 17.75 3.03 47.60
CA LYS A 817 17.78 3.21 49.06
C LYS A 817 17.85 1.87 49.79
N TYR A 818 19.00 1.22 49.70
CA TYR A 818 19.19 -0.15 50.18
C TYR A 818 19.12 -0.28 51.70
N GLU A 819 19.69 0.66 52.45
CA GLU A 819 19.72 0.59 53.93
C GLU A 819 18.31 0.63 54.54
N PRO A 820 17.42 1.59 54.20
CA PRO A 820 16.02 1.53 54.63
C PRO A 820 15.29 0.26 54.17
N ALA A 821 15.52 -0.20 52.93
CA ALA A 821 14.88 -1.42 52.43
C ALA A 821 15.29 -2.65 53.26
N GLU A 822 16.57 -2.77 53.61
CA GLU A 822 17.09 -3.85 54.45
C GLU A 822 16.47 -3.81 55.85
N ARG A 823 16.37 -2.61 56.46
CA ARG A 823 15.72 -2.45 57.77
C ARG A 823 14.27 -2.93 57.75
N VAL A 824 13.50 -2.53 56.74
CA VAL A 824 12.10 -2.94 56.57
C VAL A 824 12.00 -4.46 56.38
N CYS A 825 12.84 -5.05 55.53
CA CYS A 825 12.87 -6.51 55.32
C CYS A 825 13.23 -7.27 56.60
N ARG A 826 14.25 -6.83 57.35
CA ARG A 826 14.66 -7.47 58.61
C ARG A 826 13.60 -7.32 59.70
N GLN A 827 12.91 -6.19 59.75
CA GLN A 827 11.75 -6.03 60.65
C GLN A 827 10.63 -6.99 60.26
N TRP A 828 10.29 -7.08 58.97
CA TRP A 828 9.25 -7.97 58.48
C TRP A 828 9.56 -9.44 58.79
N LEU A 829 10.82 -9.86 58.67
CA LEU A 829 11.27 -11.20 59.07
C LEU A 829 11.21 -11.44 60.59
N ARG A 830 11.40 -10.42 61.42
CA ARG A 830 11.19 -10.56 62.88
C ARG A 830 9.72 -10.75 63.23
N GLU A 831 8.82 -10.12 62.47
CA GLU A 831 7.37 -10.25 62.65
C GLU A 831 6.85 -11.59 62.08
N LYS A 832 7.39 -12.04 60.94
CA LYS A 832 7.02 -13.29 60.25
C LYS A 832 8.28 -14.04 59.78
N PRO A 833 8.93 -14.84 60.65
CA PRO A 833 10.18 -15.53 60.34
C PRO A 833 10.11 -16.46 59.10
N ASP A 834 8.95 -17.08 58.88
CA ASP A 834 8.73 -18.03 57.79
C ASP A 834 8.18 -17.39 56.51
N SER A 835 8.09 -16.05 56.43
CA SER A 835 7.58 -15.37 55.24
C SER A 835 8.57 -15.46 54.08
N PHE A 836 8.20 -16.24 53.06
CA PHE A 836 8.96 -16.35 51.81
C PHE A 836 9.15 -14.98 51.14
N GLU A 837 8.12 -14.15 51.12
CA GLU A 837 8.14 -12.82 50.50
C GLU A 837 9.12 -11.89 51.23
N ALA A 838 9.18 -11.93 52.56
CA ALA A 838 10.13 -11.17 53.34
C ALA A 838 11.58 -11.67 53.14
N GLN A 839 11.78 -12.99 53.08
CA GLN A 839 13.09 -13.61 52.83
C GLN A 839 13.61 -13.25 51.43
N ALA A 840 12.77 -13.39 50.41
CA ALA A 840 13.12 -13.04 49.03
C ALA A 840 13.42 -11.55 48.89
N SER A 841 12.62 -10.67 49.52
CA SER A 841 12.83 -9.21 49.48
C SER A 841 14.15 -8.79 50.16
N LEU A 842 14.52 -9.44 51.27
CA LEU A 842 15.82 -9.19 51.91
C LEU A 842 16.98 -9.60 51.02
N VAL A 843 16.90 -10.78 50.41
CA VAL A 843 17.94 -11.30 49.51
C VAL A 843 18.09 -10.38 48.30
N ASP A 844 16.98 -10.01 47.65
CA ASP A 844 16.99 -9.07 46.53
C ASP A 844 17.61 -7.72 46.91
N THR A 845 17.22 -7.18 48.08
CA THR A 845 17.79 -5.94 48.62
C THR A 845 19.31 -6.03 48.79
N LEU A 846 19.81 -7.11 49.39
CA LEU A 846 21.24 -7.32 49.60
C LEU A 846 22.00 -7.52 48.28
N VAL A 847 21.39 -8.22 47.32
CA VAL A 847 21.97 -8.45 45.99
C VAL A 847 22.07 -7.14 45.20
N GLN A 848 21.03 -6.31 45.19
CA GLN A 848 21.05 -4.99 44.55
C GLN A 848 22.03 -4.03 45.24
N ALA A 849 22.20 -4.15 46.56
CA ALA A 849 23.23 -3.46 47.33
C ALA A 849 24.65 -4.05 47.12
N LYS A 850 24.81 -5.05 46.24
CA LYS A 850 26.06 -5.78 45.98
C LYS A 850 26.69 -6.46 47.21
N ARG A 851 25.89 -6.74 48.24
CA ARG A 851 26.29 -7.42 49.49
C ARG A 851 26.01 -8.92 49.37
N TYR A 852 26.81 -9.60 48.53
CA TYR A 852 26.59 -11.01 48.17
C TYR A 852 26.82 -11.99 49.33
N GLU A 853 27.86 -11.82 50.13
CA GLU A 853 28.14 -12.70 51.29
C GLU A 853 27.00 -12.66 52.33
N PRO A 854 26.48 -11.49 52.75
CA PRO A 854 25.29 -11.43 53.59
C PRO A 854 24.04 -12.06 52.96
N ALA A 855 23.85 -11.92 51.64
CA ALA A 855 22.74 -12.56 50.93
C ALA A 855 22.86 -14.09 50.97
N ILE A 856 24.05 -14.63 50.71
CA ILE A 856 24.38 -16.05 50.81
C ILE A 856 24.13 -16.56 52.23
N GLN A 857 24.64 -15.88 53.25
CA GLN A 857 24.41 -16.25 54.66
C GLN A 857 22.93 -16.26 55.04
N THR A 858 22.16 -15.31 54.50
CA THR A 858 20.71 -15.24 54.70
C THR A 858 20.02 -16.44 54.07
N LEU A 859 20.34 -16.78 52.82
CA LEU A 859 19.81 -17.95 52.13
C LEU A 859 20.21 -19.27 52.81
N GLU A 860 21.47 -19.40 53.25
CA GLU A 860 21.93 -20.56 54.01
C GLU A 860 21.23 -20.68 55.36
N SER A 861 20.93 -19.56 56.03
CA SER A 861 20.16 -19.56 57.26
C SER A 861 18.72 -20.00 57.03
N VAL A 862 18.08 -19.51 55.96
CA VAL A 862 16.70 -19.86 55.58
C VAL A 862 16.60 -21.34 55.17
N LEU A 863 17.60 -21.85 54.45
CA LEU A 863 17.66 -23.23 54.00
C LEU A 863 18.21 -24.21 55.05
N GLY A 864 18.71 -23.71 56.19
CA GLY A 864 19.40 -24.45 57.24
C GLY A 864 20.92 -24.57 56.98
N ARG A 865 21.74 -24.13 57.94
CA ARG A 865 23.22 -24.17 57.83
C ARG A 865 23.71 -25.61 57.65
N GLY A 866 24.48 -25.87 56.59
CA GLY A 866 25.25 -27.12 56.45
C GLY A 866 24.60 -28.24 55.62
N ALA A 867 23.92 -27.91 54.51
CA ALA A 867 23.66 -28.85 53.41
C ALA A 867 23.15 -30.25 53.83
N ALA A 868 22.03 -30.34 54.55
CA ALA A 868 21.28 -31.58 54.72
C ALA A 868 19.78 -31.34 54.96
N THR A 869 18.98 -31.84 54.02
CA THR A 869 17.68 -32.52 54.25
C THR A 869 16.55 -31.73 54.94
N ARG A 870 15.87 -30.85 54.21
CA ARG A 870 14.41 -31.01 54.16
C ARG A 870 14.14 -31.91 52.95
N PRO A 871 13.85 -33.22 53.16
CA PRO A 871 13.44 -34.09 52.07
C PRO A 871 12.26 -33.44 51.35
N VAL A 872 12.24 -33.54 50.02
CA VAL A 872 11.10 -33.03 49.23
C VAL A 872 9.86 -33.92 49.43
N ALA A 873 10.05 -35.13 49.94
CA ALA A 873 8.98 -36.07 50.27
C ALA A 873 7.97 -35.45 51.26
N GLY A 874 6.73 -35.30 50.81
CA GLY A 874 5.62 -34.77 51.60
C GLY A 874 5.40 -33.25 51.50
N LEU A 875 6.22 -32.52 50.75
CA LEU A 875 5.98 -31.09 50.47
C LEU A 875 4.90 -30.91 49.41
N ASP A 876 4.11 -29.86 49.54
CA ASP A 876 3.22 -29.48 48.46
C ASP A 876 4.00 -28.85 47.28
N ARG A 877 3.32 -28.73 46.13
CA ARG A 877 3.92 -28.21 44.90
C ARG A 877 4.43 -26.77 45.03
N GLN A 878 3.81 -25.94 45.88
CA GLN A 878 4.19 -24.54 46.09
C GLN A 878 5.39 -24.41 47.01
N GLU A 879 5.45 -25.19 48.09
CA GLU A 879 6.58 -25.27 49.01
C GLU A 879 7.84 -25.77 48.29
N LEU A 880 7.71 -26.82 47.47
CA LEU A 880 8.81 -27.33 46.66
C LEU A 880 9.32 -26.26 45.68
N ALA A 881 8.42 -25.56 44.98
CA ALA A 881 8.81 -24.50 44.05
C ALA A 881 9.56 -23.35 44.75
N ARG A 882 9.10 -22.93 45.94
CA ARG A 882 9.77 -21.91 46.77
C ARG A 882 11.18 -22.36 47.18
N ILE A 883 11.34 -23.61 47.61
CA ILE A 883 12.64 -24.16 47.99
C ILE A 883 13.58 -24.23 46.79
N ARG A 884 13.13 -24.69 45.61
CA ARG A 884 13.95 -24.70 44.39
C ARG A 884 14.46 -23.31 44.05
N VAL A 885 13.57 -22.31 44.07
CA VAL A 885 13.93 -20.91 43.81
C VAL A 885 15.01 -20.39 44.77
N LEU A 886 14.88 -20.65 46.08
CA LEU A 886 15.90 -20.25 47.05
C LEU A 886 17.23 -20.98 46.85
N ARG A 887 17.20 -22.29 46.56
CA ARG A 887 18.40 -23.07 46.24
C ARG A 887 19.10 -22.54 44.99
N HIS A 888 18.37 -22.27 43.92
CA HIS A 888 18.93 -21.72 42.68
C HIS A 888 19.54 -20.34 42.91
N MET A 889 18.86 -19.45 43.65
CA MET A 889 19.41 -18.15 44.03
C MET A 889 20.72 -18.29 44.81
N LEU A 890 20.76 -19.17 45.81
CA LEU A 890 21.96 -19.43 46.61
C LEU A 890 23.13 -19.87 45.72
N LEU A 891 22.90 -20.88 44.87
CA LEU A 891 23.95 -21.41 44.00
C LEU A 891 24.43 -20.36 42.98
N ARG A 892 23.53 -19.59 42.36
CA ARG A 892 23.91 -18.51 41.44
C ARG A 892 24.77 -17.44 42.12
N LEU A 893 24.42 -17.05 43.35
CA LEU A 893 25.22 -16.11 44.14
C LEU A 893 26.57 -16.70 44.52
N MET A 894 26.62 -17.97 44.92
CA MET A 894 27.88 -18.66 45.22
C MET A 894 28.79 -18.78 43.99
N ILE A 895 28.24 -19.05 42.80
CA ILE A 895 28.99 -19.00 41.53
C ILE A 895 29.55 -17.60 41.31
N ARG A 896 28.73 -16.55 41.50
CA ARG A 896 29.12 -15.15 41.31
C ARG A 896 30.32 -14.74 42.17
N VAL A 897 30.39 -15.23 43.41
CA VAL A 897 31.51 -14.97 44.34
C VAL A 897 32.65 -15.99 44.25
N GLY A 898 32.64 -16.87 43.24
CA GLY A 898 33.74 -17.81 42.96
C GLY A 898 33.75 -19.09 43.79
N LYS A 899 32.69 -19.40 44.55
CA LYS A 899 32.61 -20.60 45.43
C LYS A 899 32.24 -21.88 44.68
N HIS A 900 32.84 -22.12 43.51
CA HIS A 900 32.45 -23.21 42.58
C HIS A 900 32.55 -24.62 43.20
N ALA A 901 33.60 -24.89 43.99
CA ALA A 901 33.75 -26.20 44.65
C ALA A 901 32.61 -26.48 45.65
N GLN A 902 32.18 -25.44 46.38
CA GLN A 902 31.03 -25.56 47.29
C GLN A 902 29.73 -25.73 46.49
N VAL A 903 29.55 -25.00 45.39
CA VAL A 903 28.38 -25.16 44.50
C VAL A 903 28.25 -26.59 44.01
N LEU A 904 29.34 -27.22 43.55
CA LEU A 904 29.32 -28.62 43.11
C LEU A 904 28.94 -29.59 44.24
N GLN A 905 29.36 -29.32 45.48
CA GLN A 905 28.95 -30.10 46.64
C GLN A 905 27.46 -29.92 46.95
N TYR A 906 26.96 -28.69 46.91
CA TYR A 906 25.54 -28.39 47.15
C TYR A 906 24.65 -29.01 46.06
N VAL A 907 25.03 -28.90 44.78
CA VAL A 907 24.33 -29.53 43.66
C VAL A 907 24.24 -31.05 43.86
N ARG A 908 25.35 -31.69 44.25
CA ARG A 908 25.35 -33.13 44.55
C ARG A 908 24.35 -33.48 45.65
N ASN A 909 24.32 -32.69 46.73
CA ASN A 909 23.40 -32.92 47.83
C ASN A 909 21.95 -32.67 47.41
N TYR A 910 21.68 -31.63 46.60
CA TYR A 910 20.33 -31.29 46.15
C TYR A 910 19.77 -32.30 45.14
N LEU A 911 20.59 -32.83 44.24
CA LEU A 911 20.16 -33.89 43.30
C LEU A 911 19.79 -35.19 44.03
N VAL A 912 20.36 -35.47 45.20
CA VAL A 912 19.94 -36.61 46.05
C VAL A 912 18.55 -36.35 46.67
N LEU A 913 18.24 -35.10 47.00
CA LEU A 913 16.96 -34.71 47.61
C LEU A 913 15.83 -34.48 46.59
N ASP A 914 16.21 -34.08 45.39
CA ASP A 914 15.34 -33.64 44.30
C ASP A 914 15.99 -33.97 42.95
N GLY A 915 15.90 -35.25 42.57
CA GLY A 915 16.52 -35.76 41.35
C GLY A 915 15.94 -35.20 40.05
N ASP A 916 14.78 -34.54 40.13
CA ASP A 916 14.03 -34.02 38.97
C ASP A 916 14.31 -32.53 38.68
N ASP A 917 15.15 -31.87 39.49
CA ASP A 917 15.49 -30.46 39.31
C ASP A 917 16.58 -30.28 38.25
N ALA A 918 16.15 -30.23 36.99
CA ALA A 918 17.04 -30.12 35.84
C ALA A 918 17.99 -28.89 35.95
N GLU A 919 17.52 -27.75 36.47
CA GLU A 919 18.29 -26.50 36.57
C GLU A 919 19.59 -26.66 37.39
N LEU A 920 19.65 -27.62 38.31
CA LEU A 920 20.88 -27.93 39.04
C LEU A 920 22.02 -28.34 38.10
N TYR A 921 21.73 -28.97 36.95
CA TYR A 921 22.74 -29.32 35.95
C TYR A 921 23.26 -28.11 35.17
N ASN A 922 22.44 -27.07 34.94
CA ASN A 922 22.91 -25.79 34.39
C ASN A 922 23.93 -25.15 35.35
N LEU A 923 23.58 -25.07 36.63
CA LEU A 923 24.43 -24.49 37.68
C LEU A 923 25.72 -25.31 37.90
N GLN A 924 25.62 -26.64 37.77
CA GLN A 924 26.76 -27.55 37.77
C GLN A 924 27.69 -27.27 36.59
N SER A 925 27.13 -27.13 35.38
CA SER A 925 27.89 -26.81 34.18
C SER A 925 28.62 -25.48 34.32
N SER A 926 27.94 -24.42 34.72
CA SER A 926 28.57 -23.11 34.94
C SER A 926 29.74 -23.20 35.91
N SER A 927 29.60 -23.96 37.00
CA SER A 927 30.71 -24.18 37.94
C SER A 927 31.87 -24.98 37.34
N TYR A 928 31.60 -25.99 36.50
CA TYR A 928 32.65 -26.72 35.79
C TYR A 928 33.36 -25.84 34.74
N GLN A 929 32.64 -24.98 34.02
CA GLN A 929 33.23 -24.02 33.07
C GLN A 929 34.18 -23.05 33.78
N GLU A 930 33.75 -22.51 34.93
CA GLU A 930 34.58 -21.63 35.75
C GLU A 930 35.85 -22.31 36.29
N LEU A 931 35.80 -23.63 36.50
CA LEU A 931 36.94 -24.47 36.88
C LEU A 931 37.76 -24.97 35.67
N GLY A 932 37.42 -24.59 34.44
CA GLY A 932 38.07 -25.05 33.21
C GLY A 932 37.78 -26.51 32.83
N GLN A 933 36.83 -27.17 33.50
CA GLN A 933 36.47 -28.57 33.29
C GLN A 933 35.36 -28.70 32.22
N ASN A 934 35.63 -28.20 31.01
CA ASN A 934 34.64 -28.06 29.94
C ASN A 934 33.98 -29.38 29.50
N ASP A 935 34.68 -30.51 29.57
CA ASP A 935 34.10 -31.81 29.21
C ASP A 935 33.04 -32.26 30.24
N ARG A 936 33.26 -31.95 31.53
CA ARG A 936 32.28 -32.20 32.59
C ARG A 936 31.11 -31.21 32.53
N ALA A 937 31.38 -29.97 32.12
CA ALA A 937 30.33 -29.00 31.86
C ALA A 937 29.38 -29.49 30.75
N LEU A 938 29.95 -29.99 29.64
CA LEU A 938 29.19 -30.58 28.55
C LEU A 938 28.37 -31.80 29.01
N GLU A 939 28.96 -32.70 29.80
CA GLU A 939 28.26 -33.86 30.34
C GLU A 939 27.07 -33.45 31.24
N ALA A 940 27.24 -32.41 32.06
CA ALA A 940 26.19 -31.87 32.91
C ALA A 940 25.04 -31.28 32.07
N LEU A 941 25.35 -30.45 31.06
CA LEU A 941 24.34 -29.88 30.15
C LEU A 941 23.60 -30.96 29.35
N GLU A 942 24.29 -32.02 28.91
CA GLU A 942 23.66 -33.16 28.21
C GLU A 942 22.70 -33.93 29.13
N LYS A 943 23.02 -34.08 30.42
CA LYS A 943 22.11 -34.69 31.40
C LYS A 943 20.89 -33.82 31.65
N GLY A 944 21.09 -32.52 31.88
CA GLY A 944 19.99 -31.57 32.06
C GLY A 944 19.09 -31.45 30.83
N TYR A 945 19.69 -31.41 29.63
CA TYR A 945 18.96 -31.40 28.36
C TYR A 945 18.11 -32.65 28.17
N ARG A 946 18.58 -33.84 28.56
CA ARG A 946 17.77 -35.07 28.50
C ARG A 946 16.55 -35.02 29.44
N MET A 947 16.64 -34.30 30.55
CA MET A 947 15.53 -34.13 31.48
C MET A 947 14.53 -33.05 31.00
N ALA A 948 15.04 -31.98 30.40
CA ALA A 948 14.24 -30.85 29.94
C ALA A 948 14.65 -30.41 28.52
N PRO A 949 14.34 -31.20 27.47
CA PRO A 949 14.80 -30.95 26.10
C PRO A 949 14.22 -29.68 25.47
N ASP A 950 13.10 -29.21 26.03
CA ASP A 950 12.37 -28.03 25.57
C ASP A 950 12.74 -26.77 26.37
N SER A 951 13.65 -26.88 27.34
CA SER A 951 14.10 -25.72 28.12
C SER A 951 14.94 -24.77 27.27
N THR A 952 14.56 -23.49 27.24
CA THR A 952 15.26 -22.42 26.52
C THR A 952 16.70 -22.27 27.00
N SER A 953 16.92 -22.32 28.32
CA SER A 953 18.24 -22.20 28.92
C SER A 953 19.17 -23.35 28.54
N PHE A 954 18.69 -24.60 28.51
CA PHE A 954 19.50 -25.75 28.08
C PHE A 954 19.83 -25.70 26.59
N ASN A 955 18.86 -25.31 25.76
CA ASN A 955 19.08 -25.16 24.32
C ASN A 955 20.13 -24.08 24.02
N ASN A 956 20.09 -22.93 24.72
CA ASN A 956 21.12 -21.91 24.56
C ASN A 956 22.47 -22.33 25.15
N ASN A 957 22.53 -22.74 26.43
CA ASN A 957 23.80 -23.00 27.11
C ASN A 957 24.59 -24.14 26.48
N LEU A 958 23.91 -25.23 26.10
CA LEU A 958 24.54 -26.35 25.40
C LEU A 958 24.94 -25.97 23.98
N GLY A 959 24.09 -25.24 23.26
CA GLY A 959 24.42 -24.74 21.92
C GLY A 959 25.61 -23.79 21.92
N TYR A 960 25.68 -22.86 22.88
CA TYR A 960 26.79 -21.94 23.06
C TYR A 960 28.09 -22.68 23.39
N LEU A 961 28.08 -23.63 24.33
CA LEU A 961 29.28 -24.39 24.68
C LEU A 961 29.80 -25.23 23.51
N LEU A 962 28.90 -25.81 22.71
CA LEU A 962 29.25 -26.51 21.46
C LEU A 962 29.87 -25.55 20.44
N ALA A 963 29.25 -24.38 20.24
CA ALA A 963 29.73 -23.34 19.34
C ALA A 963 31.13 -22.83 19.74
N ASP A 964 31.32 -22.52 21.02
CA ASP A 964 32.58 -21.98 21.52
C ASP A 964 33.74 -22.97 21.35
N ARG A 965 33.49 -24.26 21.58
CA ARG A 965 34.44 -25.35 21.33
C ARG A 965 34.64 -25.68 19.86
N GLY A 966 33.83 -25.11 18.96
CA GLY A 966 33.86 -25.42 17.54
C GLY A 966 33.44 -26.87 17.24
N GLN A 967 32.52 -27.43 18.01
CA GLN A 967 32.04 -28.81 17.93
C GLN A 967 30.55 -28.85 17.54
N ASP A 968 30.19 -29.69 16.57
CA ASP A 968 28.79 -29.91 16.13
C ASP A 968 27.99 -28.60 15.96
N LEU A 969 28.53 -27.70 15.13
CA LEU A 969 27.98 -26.34 14.94
C LEU A 969 26.55 -26.35 14.38
N ASP A 970 26.15 -27.42 13.70
CA ASP A 970 24.78 -27.57 13.19
C ASP A 970 23.79 -27.92 14.29
N ARG A 971 24.18 -28.78 15.24
CA ARG A 971 23.40 -29.00 16.45
C ARG A 971 23.32 -27.73 17.28
N ALA A 972 24.44 -27.04 17.46
CA ALA A 972 24.46 -25.74 18.14
C ALA A 972 23.49 -24.75 17.51
N GLU A 973 23.45 -24.64 16.18
CA GLU A 973 22.51 -23.75 15.48
C GLU A 973 21.04 -24.11 15.75
N ARG A 974 20.68 -25.40 15.65
CA ARG A 974 19.31 -25.84 15.92
C ARG A 974 18.88 -25.51 17.34
N MET A 975 19.76 -25.73 18.31
CA MET A 975 19.46 -25.48 19.72
C MET A 975 19.36 -23.99 20.03
N ILE A 976 20.32 -23.16 19.60
CA ILE A 976 20.27 -21.70 19.82
C ILE A 976 19.05 -21.08 19.12
N ARG A 977 18.74 -21.49 17.89
CA ARG A 977 17.53 -21.01 17.18
C ARG A 977 16.24 -21.42 17.88
N ARG A 978 16.20 -22.60 18.50
CA ARG A 978 15.06 -23.03 19.32
C ARG A 978 14.88 -22.12 20.54
N ALA A 979 15.97 -21.83 21.27
CA ALA A 979 15.92 -20.91 22.41
C ALA A 979 15.44 -19.51 21.99
N LEU A 980 15.90 -19.01 20.84
CA LEU A 980 15.48 -17.72 20.29
C LEU A 980 14.04 -17.69 19.76
N ALA A 981 13.49 -18.83 19.33
CA ALA A 981 12.10 -18.90 18.92
C ALA A 981 11.15 -18.67 20.10
N ASP A 982 11.53 -19.16 21.28
CA ASP A 982 10.75 -19.01 22.51
C ASP A 982 11.01 -17.67 23.22
N GLU A 983 12.27 -17.20 23.23
CA GLU A 983 12.69 -15.94 23.89
C GLU A 983 13.46 -15.02 22.91
N PRO A 984 12.77 -14.40 21.93
CA PRO A 984 13.43 -13.65 20.84
C PRO A 984 14.12 -12.35 21.29
N SER A 985 13.68 -11.77 22.41
CA SER A 985 14.27 -10.54 22.96
C SER A 985 15.50 -10.78 23.83
N GLN A 986 15.88 -12.04 24.08
CA GLN A 986 16.97 -12.34 25.01
C GLN A 986 18.34 -12.07 24.37
N LEU A 987 18.99 -10.97 24.78
CA LEU A 987 20.26 -10.51 24.20
C LEU A 987 21.38 -11.55 24.29
N ALA A 988 21.48 -12.27 25.40
CA ALA A 988 22.47 -13.34 25.58
C ALA A 988 22.33 -14.47 24.55
N TYR A 989 21.10 -14.82 24.13
CA TYR A 989 20.89 -15.89 23.15
C TYR A 989 21.21 -15.43 21.73
N ARG A 990 20.99 -14.14 21.45
CA ARG A 990 21.38 -13.52 20.19
C ARG A 990 22.90 -13.36 20.10
N ASP A 991 23.57 -13.04 21.20
CA ASP A 991 25.03 -13.07 21.30
C ASP A 991 25.57 -14.47 20.99
N SER A 992 24.99 -15.53 21.60
CA SER A 992 25.33 -16.92 21.28
C SER A 992 25.17 -17.24 19.79
N LEU A 993 24.12 -16.73 19.13
CA LEU A 993 23.89 -16.92 17.70
C LEU A 993 24.94 -16.19 16.86
N GLY A 994 25.28 -14.95 17.23
CA GLY A 994 26.35 -14.19 16.60
C GLY A 994 27.69 -14.92 16.72
N TRP A 995 27.98 -15.45 17.92
CA TRP A 995 29.20 -16.23 18.18
C TRP A 995 29.25 -17.52 17.38
N LEU A 996 28.11 -18.22 17.26
CA LEU A 996 27.99 -19.38 16.39
C LEU A 996 28.25 -19.02 14.92
N PHE A 997 27.68 -17.94 14.40
CA PHE A 997 27.95 -17.49 13.02
C PHE A 997 29.41 -17.14 12.82
N TYR A 998 30.04 -16.49 13.82
CA TYR A 998 31.47 -16.26 13.81
C TYR A 998 32.24 -17.58 13.71
N LYS A 999 31.93 -18.57 14.55
CA LYS A 999 32.58 -19.90 14.54
C LYS A 999 32.34 -20.67 13.23
N LYS A 1000 31.21 -20.47 12.56
CA LYS A 1000 30.90 -21.01 11.23
C LYS A 1000 31.61 -20.30 10.07
N GLY A 1001 32.25 -19.15 10.31
CA GLY A 1001 32.83 -18.30 9.27
C GLY A 1001 31.80 -17.44 8.52
N ARG A 1002 30.55 -17.37 9.00
CA ARG A 1002 29.49 -16.50 8.45
C ARG A 1002 29.65 -15.08 9.00
N LEU A 1003 30.78 -14.44 8.67
CA LEU A 1003 31.24 -13.23 9.36
C LEU A 1003 30.32 -12.01 9.16
N ALA A 1004 29.78 -11.80 7.96
CA ALA A 1004 28.86 -10.71 7.70
C ALA A 1004 27.56 -10.84 8.50
N GLU A 1005 27.07 -12.07 8.69
CA GLU A 1005 25.89 -12.35 9.51
C GLU A 1005 26.19 -12.17 11.00
N ALA A 1006 27.36 -12.63 11.46
CA ALA A 1006 27.81 -12.42 12.82
C ALA A 1006 27.88 -10.93 13.18
N VAL A 1007 28.51 -10.10 12.32
CA VAL A 1007 28.62 -8.65 12.54
C VAL A 1007 27.25 -7.99 12.62
N ARG A 1008 26.30 -8.34 11.75
CA ARG A 1008 24.93 -7.80 11.81
C ARG A 1008 24.23 -8.15 13.12
N VAL A 1009 24.31 -9.42 13.53
CA VAL A 1009 23.69 -9.86 14.80
C VAL A 1009 24.30 -9.11 15.98
N PHE A 1010 25.63 -8.99 16.04
CA PHE A 1010 26.30 -8.26 17.11
C PHE A 1010 25.99 -6.77 17.10
N GLU A 1011 25.87 -6.14 15.93
CA GLU A 1011 25.44 -4.74 15.82
C GLU A 1011 24.07 -4.51 16.43
N ASP A 1012 23.12 -5.41 16.13
CA ASP A 1012 21.78 -5.32 16.70
C ASP A 1012 21.79 -5.57 18.22
N VAL A 1013 22.56 -6.57 18.68
CA VAL A 1013 22.72 -6.86 20.12
C VAL A 1013 23.33 -5.66 20.86
N ILE A 1014 24.39 -5.05 20.31
CA ILE A 1014 25.05 -3.88 20.91
C ILE A 1014 24.13 -2.66 20.93
N ARG A 1015 23.34 -2.44 19.86
CA ARG A 1015 22.37 -1.34 19.83
C ARG A 1015 21.33 -1.52 20.94
N GLU A 1016 20.72 -2.70 21.01
CA GLU A 1016 19.67 -2.99 21.98
C GLU A 1016 20.22 -3.03 23.42
N SER A 1017 21.44 -3.54 23.64
CA SER A 1017 22.05 -3.54 24.97
C SER A 1017 22.30 -2.12 25.48
N LYS A 1018 22.68 -1.18 24.61
CA LYS A 1018 22.82 0.24 24.97
C LYS A 1018 21.47 0.88 25.30
N GLU A 1019 20.43 0.54 24.54
CA GLU A 1019 19.07 1.04 24.80
C GLU A 1019 18.51 0.55 26.14
N GLN A 1020 18.91 -0.66 26.55
CA GLN A 1020 18.49 -1.30 27.80
C GLN A 1020 19.40 -0.99 29.01
N ASP A 1021 20.52 -0.29 28.82
CA ASP A 1021 21.59 -0.10 29.83
C ASP A 1021 22.13 -1.44 30.38
N GLU A 1022 22.12 -2.48 29.54
CA GLU A 1022 22.55 -3.85 29.83
C GLU A 1022 23.81 -4.22 29.02
N GLU A 1023 24.81 -3.33 29.01
CA GLU A 1023 26.06 -3.57 28.28
C GLU A 1023 26.98 -4.57 29.00
N HIS A 1024 27.44 -5.59 28.28
CA HIS A 1024 28.34 -6.62 28.80
C HIS A 1024 29.67 -6.67 28.04
N ALA A 1025 30.78 -6.85 28.76
CA ALA A 1025 32.11 -6.83 28.18
C ALA A 1025 32.33 -7.88 27.08
N VAL A 1026 31.80 -9.10 27.28
CA VAL A 1026 31.98 -10.24 26.37
C VAL A 1026 31.33 -10.00 25.01
N MET A 1027 30.12 -9.39 24.98
CA MET A 1027 29.41 -9.09 23.72
C MET A 1027 30.23 -8.17 22.81
N TYR A 1028 30.88 -7.17 23.39
CA TYR A 1028 31.76 -6.27 22.67
C TYR A 1028 33.07 -6.93 22.23
N ASP A 1029 33.60 -7.89 22.99
CA ASP A 1029 34.79 -8.65 22.57
C ASP A 1029 34.48 -9.52 21.34
N HIS A 1030 33.35 -10.24 21.38
CA HIS A 1030 32.85 -11.03 20.26
C HIS A 1030 32.61 -10.20 19.00
N ALA A 1031 31.96 -9.03 19.14
CA ALA A 1031 31.73 -8.11 18.03
C ALA A 1031 33.03 -7.56 17.45
N GLY A 1032 34.02 -7.25 18.29
CA GLY A 1032 35.35 -6.81 17.88
C GLY A 1032 36.07 -7.87 17.06
N ASP A 1033 36.07 -9.12 17.54
CA ASP A 1033 36.66 -10.26 16.84
C ASP A 1033 36.00 -10.50 15.47
N ALA A 1034 34.66 -10.42 15.41
CA ALA A 1034 33.91 -10.57 14.17
C ALA A 1034 34.21 -9.45 13.16
N CYS A 1035 34.21 -8.18 13.59
CA CYS A 1035 34.53 -7.04 12.73
C CYS A 1035 35.96 -7.13 12.19
N TRP A 1036 36.92 -7.49 13.04
CA TRP A 1036 38.31 -7.59 12.64
C TRP A 1036 38.51 -8.68 11.58
N ARG A 1037 37.84 -9.83 11.75
CA ARG A 1037 37.96 -10.94 10.81
C ARG A 1037 37.28 -10.63 9.48
N LEU A 1038 36.09 -10.01 9.51
CA LEU A 1038 35.38 -9.58 8.29
C LEU A 1038 36.19 -8.54 7.50
N ALA A 1039 36.91 -7.64 8.19
CA ALA A 1039 37.79 -6.68 7.54
C ALA A 1039 38.92 -7.33 6.71
N GLY A 1040 39.26 -8.59 6.98
CA GLY A 1040 40.18 -9.38 6.17
C GLY A 1040 39.57 -9.88 4.86
N GLU A 1041 38.25 -10.06 4.81
CA GLU A 1041 37.50 -10.54 3.64
C GLU A 1041 36.97 -9.38 2.78
N GLU A 1042 36.44 -8.31 3.39
CA GLU A 1042 35.89 -7.13 2.71
C GLU A 1042 36.92 -6.00 2.55
N LYS A 1043 37.74 -6.06 1.49
CA LYS A 1043 38.80 -5.05 1.25
C LYS A 1043 38.29 -3.61 1.17
N GLU A 1044 37.12 -3.39 0.57
CA GLU A 1044 36.53 -2.06 0.38
C GLU A 1044 36.10 -1.40 1.70
N ARG A 1045 35.67 -2.21 2.68
CA ARG A 1045 35.21 -1.75 4.01
C ARG A 1045 36.22 -2.03 5.12
N SER A 1046 37.42 -2.51 4.77
CA SER A 1046 38.41 -2.98 5.73
C SER A 1046 38.80 -1.91 6.75
N ALA A 1047 39.00 -0.67 6.31
CA ALA A 1047 39.37 0.44 7.20
C ALA A 1047 38.26 0.77 8.22
N GLU A 1048 37.00 0.80 7.78
CA GLU A 1048 35.83 1.03 8.63
C GLU A 1048 35.69 -0.09 9.67
N LEU A 1049 35.73 -1.35 9.21
CA LEU A 1049 35.55 -2.53 10.06
C LEU A 1049 36.68 -2.69 11.08
N ARG A 1050 37.93 -2.41 10.72
CA ARG A 1050 39.07 -2.41 11.67
C ARG A 1050 38.93 -1.33 12.73
N LYS A 1051 38.49 -0.13 12.34
CA LYS A 1051 38.24 0.97 13.29
C LYS A 1051 37.17 0.55 14.30
N ARG A 1052 36.06 -0.01 13.82
CA ARG A 1052 34.96 -0.49 14.66
C ARG A 1052 35.37 -1.64 15.58
N ALA A 1053 36.19 -2.58 15.10
CA ALA A 1053 36.74 -3.64 15.93
C ALA A 1053 37.51 -3.09 17.15
N VAL A 1054 38.35 -2.07 16.93
CA VAL A 1054 39.08 -1.40 18.01
C VAL A 1054 38.15 -0.67 18.96
N GLU A 1055 37.11 0.01 18.46
CA GLU A 1055 36.10 0.67 19.30
C GLU A 1055 35.37 -0.33 20.20
N TYR A 1056 34.97 -1.48 19.66
CA TYR A 1056 34.31 -2.52 20.43
C TYR A 1056 35.24 -3.14 21.48
N TRP A 1057 36.48 -3.49 21.14
CA TRP A 1057 37.43 -3.99 22.14
C TRP A 1057 37.76 -2.95 23.23
N LEU A 1058 37.84 -1.66 22.90
CA LEU A 1058 38.03 -0.60 23.90
C LEU A 1058 36.85 -0.52 24.88
N ARG A 1059 35.61 -0.57 24.37
CA ARG A 1059 34.41 -0.61 25.21
C ARG A 1059 34.35 -1.89 26.05
N SER A 1060 34.73 -3.03 25.47
CA SER A 1060 34.83 -4.31 26.16
C SER A 1060 35.77 -4.23 27.38
N VAL A 1061 36.97 -3.66 27.21
CA VAL A 1061 37.94 -3.48 28.31
C VAL A 1061 37.39 -2.53 29.38
N GLU A 1062 36.76 -1.42 28.97
CA GLU A 1062 36.15 -0.47 29.91
C GLU A 1062 35.05 -1.12 30.76
N LEU A 1063 34.17 -1.91 30.12
CA LEU A 1063 33.09 -2.62 30.80
C LEU A 1063 33.65 -3.71 31.72
N ALA A 1064 34.61 -4.50 31.25
CA ALA A 1064 35.22 -5.56 32.04
C ALA A 1064 35.82 -5.01 33.34
N GLN A 1065 36.46 -3.83 33.31
CA GLN A 1065 37.01 -3.19 34.51
C GLN A 1065 35.94 -2.81 35.55
N LYS A 1066 34.71 -2.52 35.12
CA LYS A 1066 33.56 -2.16 35.97
C LYS A 1066 32.77 -3.36 36.46
N GLU A 1067 32.91 -4.52 35.81
CA GLU A 1067 32.23 -5.75 36.20
C GLU A 1067 32.87 -6.35 37.46
N ASP A 1068 32.11 -6.33 38.56
CA ASP A 1068 32.46 -6.91 39.87
C ASP A 1068 32.48 -8.46 39.87
N VAL A 1069 32.16 -9.09 38.74
CA VAL A 1069 31.87 -10.52 38.62
C VAL A 1069 33.14 -11.31 38.31
N VAL A 1070 33.37 -12.40 39.05
CA VAL A 1070 34.51 -13.31 38.90
C VAL A 1070 34.15 -14.43 37.90
N LEU A 1071 33.70 -14.10 36.68
CA LEU A 1071 33.50 -15.10 35.61
C LEU A 1071 34.77 -15.28 34.76
N ALA A 1072 34.97 -16.50 34.25
CA ALA A 1072 36.12 -16.90 33.46
C ALA A 1072 36.24 -16.09 32.17
N GLU A 1073 35.13 -15.83 31.48
CA GLU A 1073 35.10 -15.06 30.24
C GLU A 1073 35.51 -13.60 30.47
N ILE A 1074 35.05 -12.98 31.56
CA ILE A 1074 35.46 -11.61 31.95
C ILE A 1074 36.95 -11.58 32.30
N ARG A 1075 37.46 -12.61 33.02
CA ARG A 1075 38.91 -12.75 33.27
C ARG A 1075 39.70 -12.86 31.97
N GLN A 1076 39.16 -13.59 30.98
CA GLN A 1076 39.79 -13.73 29.67
C GLN A 1076 39.81 -12.41 28.91
N VAL A 1077 38.69 -11.67 28.88
CA VAL A 1077 38.63 -10.33 28.28
C VAL A 1077 39.64 -9.38 28.93
N LYS A 1078 39.72 -9.34 30.26
CA LYS A 1078 40.70 -8.53 30.99
C LYS A 1078 42.15 -8.86 30.63
N LYS A 1079 42.42 -10.12 30.30
CA LYS A 1079 43.76 -10.62 29.99
C LYS A 1079 44.14 -10.41 28.52
N ASP A 1080 43.25 -10.75 27.60
CA ASP A 1080 43.58 -10.91 26.18
C ASP A 1080 43.22 -9.69 25.33
N THR A 1081 42.05 -9.08 25.59
CA THR A 1081 41.50 -7.99 24.76
C THR A 1081 42.39 -6.73 24.72
N PRO A 1082 43.06 -6.31 25.82
CA PRO A 1082 44.05 -5.22 25.75
C PRO A 1082 45.16 -5.49 24.71
N GLY A 1083 45.66 -6.73 24.64
CA GLY A 1083 46.66 -7.13 23.65
C GLY A 1083 46.14 -7.07 22.21
N LYS A 1084 44.84 -7.37 22.00
CA LYS A 1084 44.19 -7.21 20.68
C LYS A 1084 44.20 -5.74 20.23
N VAL A 1085 43.85 -4.83 21.14
CA VAL A 1085 43.84 -3.38 20.89
C VAL A 1085 45.24 -2.85 20.56
N GLU A 1086 46.25 -3.23 21.36
CA GLU A 1086 47.64 -2.83 21.14
C GLU A 1086 48.19 -3.33 19.80
N ALA A 1087 47.92 -4.60 19.46
CA ALA A 1087 48.32 -5.16 18.18
C ALA A 1087 47.69 -4.39 17.01
N ALA A 1088 46.38 -4.14 17.07
CA ALA A 1088 45.65 -3.41 16.04
C ALA A 1088 46.17 -1.98 15.85
N LYS A 1089 46.41 -1.24 16.93
CA LYS A 1089 46.98 0.13 16.90
C LYS A 1089 48.40 0.17 16.34
N ALA A 1090 49.20 -0.87 16.61
CA ALA A 1090 50.56 -1.01 16.10
C ALA A 1090 50.63 -1.56 14.66
N GLY A 1091 49.49 -1.77 13.99
CA GLY A 1091 49.43 -2.36 12.65
C GLY A 1091 49.84 -3.85 12.59
N ARG A 1092 49.91 -4.52 13.75
CA ARG A 1092 50.18 -5.96 13.87
C ARG A 1092 48.87 -6.74 13.85
N GLN A 1093 48.93 -8.04 13.55
CA GLN A 1093 47.75 -8.92 13.56
C GLN A 1093 47.32 -9.23 15.02
N PRO A 1094 46.12 -8.82 15.46
CA PRO A 1094 45.53 -9.18 16.74
C PRO A 1094 45.20 -10.67 16.82
N ALA A 1095 45.35 -11.24 18.01
CA ALA A 1095 44.97 -12.61 18.30
C ALA A 1095 43.45 -12.71 18.57
N VAL A 1096 42.67 -12.77 17.49
CA VAL A 1096 41.21 -13.00 17.55
C VAL A 1096 40.88 -14.49 17.71
N ALA A 1097 39.73 -14.80 18.29
CA ALA A 1097 39.30 -16.17 18.53
C ALA A 1097 39.28 -17.02 17.25
N PRO A 1098 39.69 -18.30 17.26
CA PRO A 1098 39.71 -19.14 16.06
C PRO A 1098 38.29 -19.49 15.56
N LEU A 1099 38.17 -19.79 14.26
CA LEU A 1099 36.96 -20.39 13.70
C LEU A 1099 36.80 -21.84 14.19
N GLY A 1100 35.57 -22.37 14.10
CA GLY A 1100 35.29 -23.76 14.40
C GLY A 1100 35.95 -24.73 13.41
N ARG A 1101 36.12 -25.98 13.82
CA ARG A 1101 36.86 -27.00 13.05
C ARG A 1101 36.25 -27.30 11.68
N ASP A 1102 34.94 -27.07 11.52
CA ASP A 1102 34.18 -27.32 10.29
C ASP A 1102 34.06 -26.09 9.37
N ALA A 1103 34.63 -24.94 9.73
CA ALA A 1103 34.57 -23.74 8.91
C ALA A 1103 35.52 -23.87 7.71
N LYS A 1104 34.95 -23.97 6.50
CA LYS A 1104 35.75 -23.97 5.25
C LYS A 1104 36.49 -22.64 5.12
N SER A 1105 37.82 -22.71 5.14
CA SER A 1105 38.71 -21.59 4.77
C SER A 1105 38.35 -21.09 3.35
N PRO A 1106 38.18 -19.78 3.11
CA PRO A 1106 37.95 -19.27 1.77
C PRO A 1106 39.25 -19.31 0.99
N THR A 1107 39.58 -20.47 0.44
CA THR A 1107 40.58 -20.62 -0.62
C THR A 1107 39.85 -20.87 -1.94
N THR A 1108 40.01 -19.90 -2.84
CA THR A 1108 39.79 -19.98 -4.30
C THR A 1108 38.40 -20.40 -4.76
N GLN A 1109 37.53 -19.42 -5.02
CA GLN A 1109 36.47 -19.60 -6.03
C GLN A 1109 37.13 -19.80 -7.40
N PRO A 1110 36.80 -20.86 -8.16
CA PRO A 1110 37.19 -20.96 -9.55
C PRO A 1110 36.34 -19.99 -10.36
N LYS A 1111 36.99 -19.16 -11.18
CA LYS A 1111 36.32 -18.29 -12.16
C LYS A 1111 35.37 -19.11 -13.04
N LYS A 1112 34.09 -18.73 -13.10
CA LYS A 1112 33.25 -18.79 -14.30
C LYS A 1112 32.33 -17.59 -14.34
#